data_AF-A0A923ZPI1-F1
#
_entry.id   AF-A0A923ZPI1-F1
#
_cell.length_a   1.000
_cell.length_b   1.000
_cell.length_c   1.000
_cell.angle_alpha   90.00
_cell.angle_beta   90.00
_cell.angle_gamma   90.00
#
_symmetry.space_group_name_H-M   'P 1'
#
loop_
_entity.id
_entity.type
_entity.pdbx_description
1 polymer ?
#
loop_
_entity_poly.entity_id
_entity_poly.type
_entity_poly.pdbx_seq_one_letter_code
_entity_poly.pdbx_strand_id
1 'polypeptide(L)'
;MKIYFSILSIAFSLSAFCQFQWTQINVPHPNKSAFKEIDIPDANSVWAVFSRAIGIDSFAVSPNAGATWTVGTIAAAGTSCNISNLMPLSATVCYATINNYGNSKQGIYKTTDGGLSWQQIGIGNIYTSAGSFPDFTYFWNANQGVTLGDNDAATGNFEIYTTSDGGISWLRVPVANLPLAGTTPYGLTNGYKVVGKRIWFFGRDNNTNRIYRSDNFGMNWVAYSVPFSLPELFTFTDTLHGYGIATVAGVKMLYTSTDGGATWSSGIPYTGHQTNVYNLTNVPGTSIIATASNGGTAYSTDNGSTWIPLDSADHTFSMKFFSPSVGWSSQYRVNATDPGGIFKLNAVLPVKFTSFTSSQNAQIINTIAGNGLVGDGGPATNAALKSPWHVGTDAAGNVYIADSYLNRIRKIDAFTGIISNFAGNEVAGFSGDGGLATNASLNYPSDIFIAPSGNFYIVDGGNYRIRKVDAATGIITTIAGTGIKGLDGDSGPALAAKIAPWRLCVDADENIYFTGGYYVIRKIDGATGSISTIAGTGIVGDYGTSGDGGPAVLANVYSQMGICIDAKKNIYISDLGIPRIRKIDATTGIINTIAGNGSSFADNILAINSKFNGTIRSVSVDSVGNIYIGTKVYCRKIDAVTGIISSVIGSGAIQTSGFFGDGGPATLAKTDASGGMYVNRQGDIFIADFNNRRVRKVPAATGIINTIGGNGGLGLFNGDNIFATAACLNEPNNILIDTTSNIFIADKSNNRIRKINSSTGLISTIAGNGMAGFSADGTLASSSTITVSQIRMDLENNLYFNDGNNRIRKINAITNKITTVAGNGISGFSGDGTLATSASIQISDFCVDSHGFIFIANGSNYRVRVVDASTGIISTFGSGVSATTSNFGDGGPISAAKFHYPNGIFIDKNDNIFIADRSFGVVRKVDKITGIINTVAGNGTYGSTAVDGTIATAGSLGNISNIFVDTTGNLYLQEVAAIRKVEKTTGIITTIAGNKIAGFSGDGGIATNAQINPGGFTLDKTGDNLLIADVANNRIRKVSFNNIVLCPGTGNKSITSNISGAANKWEMNNGTGFVPIANNANFTGTNSASLQLINIPNEWTGYQLRCITDNKYSNVFTLQFIAQWIGVVDKTWSNITNWDCNIPDANTDVIISAGNNIVVDVNVTIKSLQLSAGATVTVAPGINFTILH
;
A
#
# COMPACT_ATOMS: atom_id res chain seq x y z
N MET A 1 -12.57 57.50 -38.69
CA MET A 1 -12.78 56.03 -38.79
C MET A 1 -12.47 55.47 -37.41
N LYS A 2 -13.47 55.23 -36.55
CA LYS A 2 -14.41 54.07 -36.53
C LYS A 2 -13.68 52.76 -36.24
N ILE A 3 -14.07 51.89 -35.29
CA ILE A 3 -15.20 51.90 -34.31
C ILE A 3 -14.84 50.98 -33.11
N TYR A 4 -15.36 51.29 -31.91
CA TYR A 4 -15.59 50.47 -30.70
C TYR A 4 -15.08 49.00 -30.64
N PHE A 5 -14.42 48.59 -29.55
CA PHE A 5 -15.05 47.90 -28.40
C PHE A 5 -14.06 47.52 -27.28
N SER A 6 -14.38 47.86 -26.02
CA SER A 6 -14.01 47.14 -24.76
C SER A 6 -14.20 47.95 -23.46
N ILE A 7 -15.08 48.96 -23.42
CA ILE A 7 -15.57 49.51 -22.15
C ILE A 7 -16.63 48.56 -21.60
N LEU A 8 -16.20 47.55 -20.82
CA LEU A 8 -17.09 46.70 -20.02
C LEU A 8 -16.39 46.14 -18.77
N SER A 9 -15.57 46.98 -18.11
CA SER A 9 -14.82 46.64 -16.89
C SER A 9 -15.59 46.95 -15.59
N ILE A 10 -16.91 47.16 -15.68
CA ILE A 10 -17.84 47.34 -14.56
C ILE A 10 -19.10 46.52 -14.89
N ALA A 11 -19.74 45.94 -13.88
CA ALA A 11 -20.97 45.13 -13.94
C ALA A 11 -20.85 43.70 -14.54
N PHE A 12 -20.00 42.87 -13.93
CA PHE A 12 -20.31 41.44 -13.76
C PHE A 12 -20.11 40.92 -12.32
N SER A 13 -20.28 41.81 -11.34
CA SER A 13 -20.56 41.45 -9.94
C SER A 13 -22.04 41.07 -9.78
N LEU A 14 -22.46 40.01 -10.47
CA LEU A 14 -23.81 39.46 -10.41
C LEU A 14 -23.74 37.97 -10.10
N SER A 15 -24.25 37.62 -8.93
CA SER A 15 -24.69 36.28 -8.51
C SER A 15 -24.19 35.12 -9.38
N ALA A 16 -23.08 34.49 -8.96
CA ALA A 16 -22.93 33.07 -9.21
C ALA A 16 -24.13 32.38 -8.55
N PHE A 17 -25.16 32.04 -9.33
CA PHE A 17 -26.32 31.33 -8.84
C PHE A 17 -25.82 30.05 -8.17
N CYS A 18 -26.10 29.92 -6.87
CA CYS A 18 -25.75 28.72 -6.13
C CYS A 18 -26.57 27.57 -6.72
N GLN A 19 -25.95 26.77 -7.61
CA GLN A 19 -26.58 25.56 -8.11
C GLN A 19 -26.87 24.68 -6.91
N PHE A 20 -28.13 24.31 -6.70
CA PHE A 20 -28.53 23.47 -5.56
C PHE A 20 -27.69 22.20 -5.51
N GLN A 21 -26.69 22.16 -4.62
CA GLN A 21 -25.82 21.00 -4.41
C GLN A 21 -26.57 19.85 -3.73
N TRP A 22 -27.79 20.11 -3.27
CA TRP A 22 -28.75 19.18 -2.71
C TRP A 22 -29.92 18.97 -3.67
N THR A 23 -30.32 17.73 -3.92
CA THR A 23 -31.51 17.39 -4.69
C THR A 23 -32.55 16.73 -3.81
N GLN A 24 -33.78 17.25 -3.84
CA GLN A 24 -34.91 16.77 -3.06
C GLN A 24 -35.36 15.39 -3.55
N ILE A 25 -35.60 14.48 -2.61
CA ILE A 25 -36.06 13.11 -2.86
C ILE A 25 -37.49 12.95 -2.35
N ASN A 26 -38.36 12.42 -3.20
CA ASN A 26 -39.76 12.18 -2.86
C ASN A 26 -39.92 10.95 -1.96
N VAL A 27 -39.88 11.14 -0.64
CA VAL A 27 -40.30 10.10 0.32
C VAL A 27 -41.82 9.92 0.26
N PRO A 28 -42.35 8.70 0.11
CA PRO A 28 -43.80 8.42 0.11
C PRO A 28 -44.38 8.41 1.55
N HIS A 29 -44.14 9.48 2.30
CA HIS A 29 -44.63 9.65 3.67
C HIS A 29 -45.85 10.61 3.71
N PRO A 30 -46.96 10.28 4.41
CA PRO A 30 -48.13 11.16 4.46
C PRO A 30 -47.85 12.47 5.23
N ASN A 31 -46.98 12.43 6.24
CA ASN A 31 -46.64 13.57 7.08
C ASN A 31 -45.21 14.04 6.78
N LYS A 32 -45.02 14.84 5.72
CA LYS A 32 -43.69 15.43 5.39
C LYS A 32 -43.31 16.63 6.26
N SER A 33 -44.28 17.22 6.95
CA SER A 33 -44.14 18.41 7.80
C SER A 33 -43.70 18.08 9.25
N ALA A 34 -42.78 17.13 9.45
CA ALA A 34 -42.56 16.55 10.78
C ALA A 34 -41.20 15.85 11.01
N PHE A 35 -40.15 16.18 10.25
CA PHE A 35 -38.82 15.55 10.41
C PHE A 35 -38.25 15.67 11.84
N LYS A 36 -37.50 14.66 12.26
CA LYS A 36 -36.83 14.59 13.57
C LYS A 36 -35.35 14.25 13.44
N GLU A 37 -35.02 13.21 12.66
CA GLU A 37 -33.64 12.74 12.43
C GLU A 37 -33.46 12.14 11.03
N ILE A 38 -32.22 12.18 10.51
CA ILE A 38 -31.67 11.31 9.47
C ILE A 38 -30.42 10.60 10.03
N ASP A 39 -30.19 9.34 9.64
CA ASP A 39 -28.89 8.68 9.82
C ASP A 39 -28.51 7.74 8.65
N ILE A 40 -27.21 7.52 8.46
CA ILE A 40 -26.61 6.98 7.22
C ILE A 40 -25.60 5.87 7.55
N PRO A 41 -25.96 4.58 7.45
CA PRO A 41 -25.03 3.48 7.77
C PRO A 41 -24.02 3.20 6.65
N ASP A 42 -24.35 3.51 5.40
CA ASP A 42 -23.51 3.26 4.23
C ASP A 42 -23.83 4.21 3.07
N ALA A 43 -23.00 4.22 2.01
CA ALA A 43 -23.12 5.14 0.88
C ALA A 43 -24.40 5.01 0.04
N ASN A 44 -25.17 3.92 0.20
CA ASN A 44 -26.40 3.63 -0.53
C ASN A 44 -27.65 3.62 0.38
N SER A 45 -27.50 3.67 1.70
CA SER A 45 -28.61 3.49 2.62
C SER A 45 -28.87 4.73 3.46
N VAL A 46 -30.14 5.08 3.68
CA VAL A 46 -30.52 6.21 4.54
C VAL A 46 -31.78 5.87 5.33
N TRP A 47 -31.74 6.16 6.63
CA TRP A 47 -32.87 6.07 7.57
C TRP A 47 -33.31 7.46 8.02
N ALA A 48 -34.59 7.65 8.28
CA ALA A 48 -35.14 8.91 8.76
C ALA A 48 -36.32 8.72 9.73
N VAL A 49 -36.49 9.66 10.65
CA VAL A 49 -37.57 9.70 11.64
C VAL A 49 -38.52 10.87 11.37
N PHE A 50 -39.81 10.57 11.38
CA PHE A 50 -40.92 11.49 11.20
C PHE A 50 -41.80 11.47 12.44
N SER A 51 -41.84 12.59 13.15
CA SER A 51 -42.75 12.80 14.28
C SER A 51 -44.22 12.94 13.85
N ARG A 52 -45.13 13.01 14.81
CA ARG A 52 -46.51 13.45 14.59
C ARG A 52 -46.91 14.50 15.61
N ALA A 53 -47.69 15.49 15.18
CA ALA A 53 -48.28 16.48 16.08
C ALA A 53 -49.22 15.86 17.13
N ILE A 54 -49.78 14.68 16.83
CA ILE A 54 -50.50 13.82 17.78
C ILE A 54 -50.16 12.34 17.46
N GLY A 55 -49.59 11.62 18.42
CA GLY A 55 -49.40 10.16 18.36
C GLY A 55 -48.06 9.66 17.80
N ILE A 56 -48.05 8.39 17.41
CA ILE A 56 -46.88 7.53 17.10
C ILE A 56 -45.89 8.16 16.10
N ASP A 57 -44.61 8.22 16.48
CA ASP A 57 -43.48 8.49 15.58
C ASP A 57 -43.31 7.36 14.54
N SER A 58 -42.94 7.74 13.32
CA SER A 58 -42.78 6.86 12.15
C SER A 58 -41.35 6.91 11.61
N PHE A 59 -40.91 5.83 10.96
CA PHE A 59 -39.61 5.76 10.29
C PHE A 59 -39.78 5.59 8.77
N ALA A 60 -38.74 5.96 8.02
CA ALA A 60 -38.55 5.52 6.65
C ALA A 60 -37.11 5.05 6.43
N VAL A 61 -36.91 4.05 5.57
CA VAL A 61 -35.59 3.60 5.10
C VAL A 61 -35.57 3.47 3.59
N SER A 62 -34.45 3.83 2.96
CA SER A 62 -34.14 3.51 1.58
C SER A 62 -32.86 2.66 1.50
N PRO A 63 -32.85 1.52 0.78
CA PRO A 63 -31.66 0.70 0.52
C PRO A 63 -30.88 1.12 -0.75
N ASN A 64 -31.39 2.12 -1.48
CA ASN A 64 -30.92 2.49 -2.82
C ASN A 64 -30.93 4.01 -3.03
N ALA A 65 -30.31 4.69 -2.08
CA ALA A 65 -29.98 6.11 -2.04
C ALA A 65 -31.18 7.06 -2.22
N GLY A 66 -32.37 6.59 -1.85
CA GLY A 66 -33.64 7.31 -1.92
C GLY A 66 -34.55 6.94 -3.10
N ALA A 67 -34.18 5.96 -3.94
CA ALA A 67 -34.98 5.57 -5.11
C ALA A 67 -36.26 4.79 -4.74
N THR A 68 -36.21 3.95 -3.71
CA THR A 68 -37.36 3.24 -3.12
C THR A 68 -37.34 3.36 -1.60
N TRP A 69 -38.51 3.34 -0.97
CA TRP A 69 -38.65 3.56 0.48
C TRP A 69 -39.57 2.54 1.13
N THR A 70 -39.12 1.93 2.22
CA THR A 70 -39.99 1.29 3.21
C THR A 70 -40.37 2.34 4.25
N VAL A 71 -41.66 2.42 4.59
CA VAL A 71 -42.23 3.38 5.56
C VAL A 71 -43.04 2.61 6.58
N GLY A 72 -42.90 2.93 7.87
CA GLY A 72 -43.64 2.23 8.92
C GLY A 72 -43.65 2.93 10.28
N THR A 73 -44.25 2.25 11.26
CA THR A 73 -44.24 2.62 12.67
C THR A 73 -43.76 1.44 13.50
N ILE A 74 -43.18 1.70 14.67
CA ILE A 74 -42.69 0.64 15.57
C ILE A 74 -43.86 0.14 16.42
N ALA A 75 -44.77 -0.61 15.79
CA ALA A 75 -46.03 -1.04 16.41
C ALA A 75 -45.84 -1.83 17.73
N ALA A 76 -44.72 -2.53 17.88
CA ALA A 76 -44.35 -3.24 19.11
C ALA A 76 -44.18 -2.33 20.35
N ALA A 77 -43.89 -1.03 20.12
CA ALA A 77 -43.76 0.02 21.13
C ALA A 77 -45.09 0.72 21.48
N GLY A 78 -46.20 0.33 20.84
CA GLY A 78 -47.55 0.80 21.20
C GLY A 78 -47.92 2.21 20.73
N THR A 79 -49.09 2.68 21.16
CA THR A 79 -49.73 3.90 20.64
C THR A 79 -49.10 5.22 21.09
N SER A 80 -48.16 5.18 22.04
CA SER A 80 -47.40 6.35 22.52
C SER A 80 -45.99 6.46 21.94
N CYS A 81 -45.58 5.54 21.06
CA CYS A 81 -44.20 5.37 20.58
C CYS A 81 -43.55 6.69 20.13
N ASN A 82 -42.56 7.16 20.90
CA ASN A 82 -41.65 8.25 20.53
C ASN A 82 -40.25 7.65 20.26
N ILE A 83 -39.64 7.96 19.11
CA ILE A 83 -38.34 7.40 18.69
C ILE A 83 -37.25 8.43 19.03
N SER A 84 -36.50 8.24 20.11
CA SER A 84 -35.48 9.19 20.56
C SER A 84 -34.31 9.30 19.58
N ASN A 85 -33.78 8.17 19.10
CA ASN A 85 -32.90 8.11 17.93
C ASN A 85 -33.05 6.79 17.16
N LEU A 86 -32.62 6.79 15.89
CA LEU A 86 -32.27 5.57 15.16
C LEU A 86 -30.76 5.34 15.16
N MET A 87 -30.36 4.09 15.13
CA MET A 87 -28.97 3.64 14.98
C MET A 87 -28.92 2.48 13.97
N PRO A 88 -28.83 2.78 12.66
CA PRO A 88 -28.73 1.77 11.62
C PRO A 88 -27.32 1.18 11.51
N LEU A 89 -27.23 -0.13 11.25
CA LEU A 89 -26.00 -0.79 10.83
C LEU A 89 -26.00 -1.16 9.33
N SER A 90 -27.18 -1.15 8.69
CA SER A 90 -27.36 -1.30 7.24
C SER A 90 -28.76 -0.82 6.83
N ALA A 91 -29.14 -0.99 5.56
CA ALA A 91 -30.54 -0.87 5.12
C ALA A 91 -31.52 -1.85 5.81
N THR A 92 -31.04 -2.98 6.36
CA THR A 92 -31.89 -4.03 6.93
C THR A 92 -31.83 -4.08 8.45
N VAL A 93 -30.64 -3.84 9.04
CA VAL A 93 -30.40 -3.90 10.48
C VAL A 93 -30.39 -2.50 11.06
N CYS A 94 -31.29 -2.23 12.00
CA CYS A 94 -31.38 -0.94 12.68
C CYS A 94 -31.89 -1.13 14.12
N TYR A 95 -31.36 -0.32 15.02
CA TYR A 95 -31.86 -0.17 16.39
C TYR A 95 -32.63 1.14 16.51
N ALA A 96 -33.73 1.11 17.26
CA ALA A 96 -34.54 2.27 17.58
C ALA A 96 -34.65 2.42 19.10
N THR A 97 -34.35 3.61 19.59
CA THR A 97 -34.46 3.95 21.00
C THR A 97 -35.83 4.57 21.25
N ILE A 98 -36.56 4.11 22.27
CA ILE A 98 -37.95 4.50 22.55
C ILE A 98 -38.09 5.08 23.96
N ASN A 99 -38.37 6.38 24.07
CA ASN A 99 -38.57 7.10 25.34
C ASN A 99 -40.07 7.29 25.69
N ASN A 100 -40.77 6.18 25.88
CA ASN A 100 -42.18 6.16 26.30
C ASN A 100 -42.34 6.39 27.82
N TYR A 101 -42.20 7.64 28.27
CA TYR A 101 -42.30 8.09 29.67
C TYR A 101 -43.19 7.22 30.57
N GLY A 102 -42.55 6.46 31.47
CA GLY A 102 -43.22 5.78 32.58
C GLY A 102 -44.06 4.55 32.21
N ASN A 103 -43.91 3.99 30.99
CA ASN A 103 -44.61 2.75 30.60
C ASN A 103 -43.66 1.62 30.19
N SER A 104 -44.16 0.38 30.26
CA SER A 104 -43.38 -0.85 30.01
C SER A 104 -42.98 -1.07 28.55
N LYS A 105 -43.14 -0.06 27.68
CA LYS A 105 -42.74 -0.07 26.26
C LYS A 105 -41.61 0.90 25.96
N GLN A 106 -41.08 1.65 26.94
CA GLN A 106 -39.77 2.30 26.79
C GLN A 106 -38.65 1.26 26.74
N GLY A 107 -37.58 1.55 26.01
CA GLY A 107 -36.46 0.63 25.80
C GLY A 107 -35.91 0.66 24.38
N ILE A 108 -35.21 -0.41 23.99
CA ILE A 108 -34.51 -0.51 22.69
C ILE A 108 -35.20 -1.57 21.84
N TYR A 109 -35.45 -1.26 20.58
CA TYR A 109 -36.06 -2.16 19.60
C TYR A 109 -35.10 -2.37 18.44
N LYS A 110 -35.14 -3.56 17.84
CA LYS A 110 -34.28 -3.99 16.73
C LYS A 110 -35.12 -4.50 15.56
N THR A 111 -34.74 -4.10 14.36
CA THR A 111 -35.13 -4.74 13.10
C THR A 111 -33.92 -5.41 12.46
N THR A 112 -34.17 -6.47 11.70
CA THR A 112 -33.19 -7.11 10.80
C THR A 112 -33.71 -7.28 9.37
N ASP A 113 -34.87 -6.70 9.04
CA ASP A 113 -35.59 -6.89 7.77
C ASP A 113 -35.96 -5.56 7.06
N GLY A 114 -35.35 -4.44 7.46
CA GLY A 114 -35.67 -3.10 6.92
C GLY A 114 -36.89 -2.44 7.59
N GLY A 115 -37.25 -2.89 8.79
CA GLY A 115 -38.33 -2.32 9.61
C GLY A 115 -39.70 -2.93 9.34
N LEU A 116 -39.76 -4.02 8.57
CA LEU A 116 -41.00 -4.79 8.37
C LEU A 116 -41.45 -5.46 9.68
N SER A 117 -40.49 -5.83 10.54
CA SER A 117 -40.75 -6.22 11.93
C SER A 117 -39.77 -5.57 12.90
N TRP A 118 -40.22 -5.40 14.15
CA TRP A 118 -39.44 -4.82 15.23
C TRP A 118 -39.63 -5.63 16.52
N GLN A 119 -38.53 -5.98 17.18
CA GLN A 119 -38.51 -6.72 18.45
C GLN A 119 -37.84 -5.88 19.53
N GLN A 120 -38.41 -5.84 20.74
CA GLN A 120 -37.76 -5.24 21.90
C GLN A 120 -36.59 -6.14 22.33
N ILE A 121 -35.42 -5.56 22.61
CA ILE A 121 -34.21 -6.28 23.02
C ILE A 121 -33.79 -5.91 24.45
N GLY A 122 -33.20 -6.86 25.17
CA GLY A 122 -33.01 -6.78 26.62
C GLY A 122 -34.26 -7.09 27.43
N ILE A 123 -34.15 -7.02 28.76
CA ILE A 123 -35.23 -7.40 29.69
C ILE A 123 -36.14 -6.20 29.97
N GLY A 124 -37.09 -5.95 29.05
CA GLY A 124 -38.14 -4.94 29.25
C GLY A 124 -37.62 -3.50 29.31
N ASN A 125 -38.03 -2.75 30.34
CA ASN A 125 -37.43 -1.45 30.65
C ASN A 125 -36.16 -1.68 31.49
N ILE A 126 -34.99 -1.46 30.88
CA ILE A 126 -33.70 -1.59 31.56
C ILE A 126 -33.39 -0.45 32.53
N TYR A 127 -34.16 0.65 32.50
CA TYR A 127 -33.98 1.82 33.36
C TYR A 127 -34.72 1.62 34.67
N THR A 128 -33.96 1.52 35.75
CA THR A 128 -34.44 1.13 37.08
C THR A 128 -34.96 2.31 37.89
N SER A 129 -34.52 3.53 37.56
CA SER A 129 -34.94 4.76 38.24
C SER A 129 -36.22 5.34 37.66
N ALA A 130 -37.18 5.72 38.52
CA ALA A 130 -38.52 6.17 38.10
C ALA A 130 -38.57 7.49 37.30
N GLY A 131 -37.44 8.18 37.18
CA GLY A 131 -37.26 9.37 36.33
C GLY A 131 -36.33 9.16 35.14
N SER A 132 -35.86 7.92 34.87
CA SER A 132 -34.92 7.62 33.79
C SER A 132 -35.59 6.89 32.61
N PHE A 133 -35.19 7.28 31.40
CA PHE A 133 -35.68 6.76 30.12
C PHE A 133 -34.55 6.87 29.08
N PRO A 134 -34.58 6.09 27.97
CA PRO A 134 -33.45 6.05 27.05
C PRO A 134 -33.39 7.25 26.08
N ASP A 135 -32.40 8.12 26.29
CA ASP A 135 -32.12 9.30 25.45
C ASP A 135 -31.48 8.96 24.11
N PHE A 136 -30.59 7.97 24.10
CA PHE A 136 -29.97 7.46 22.88
C PHE A 136 -29.40 6.05 23.06
N THR A 137 -29.24 5.35 21.94
CA THR A 137 -28.47 4.10 21.82
C THR A 137 -27.53 4.21 20.64
N TYR A 138 -26.29 3.77 20.83
CA TYR A 138 -25.27 3.71 19.77
C TYR A 138 -24.58 2.34 19.74
N PHE A 139 -24.27 1.86 18.53
CA PHE A 139 -23.55 0.60 18.31
C PHE A 139 -22.33 0.84 17.42
N TRP A 140 -21.15 0.45 17.91
CA TRP A 140 -19.89 0.53 17.15
C TRP A 140 -19.72 -0.62 16.14
N ASN A 141 -20.48 -1.70 16.32
CA ASN A 141 -20.56 -2.87 15.47
C ASN A 141 -21.80 -3.69 15.87
N ALA A 142 -22.01 -4.85 15.24
CA ALA A 142 -23.16 -5.72 15.53
C ALA A 142 -23.30 -6.17 16.99
N ASN A 143 -22.22 -6.15 17.77
CA ASN A 143 -22.15 -6.72 19.12
C ASN A 143 -22.02 -5.64 20.21
N GLN A 144 -21.16 -4.65 20.00
CA GLN A 144 -20.73 -3.69 21.02
C GLN A 144 -21.46 -2.35 20.90
N GLY A 145 -22.07 -1.91 22.00
CA GLY A 145 -22.89 -0.70 22.06
C GLY A 145 -23.05 -0.12 23.45
N VAL A 146 -23.59 1.10 23.50
CA VAL A 146 -23.92 1.86 24.72
C VAL A 146 -25.33 2.43 24.58
N THR A 147 -26.01 2.57 25.71
CA THR A 147 -27.29 3.26 25.81
C THR A 147 -27.33 4.08 27.11
N LEU A 148 -28.00 5.22 27.08
CA LEU A 148 -27.99 6.21 28.16
C LEU A 148 -29.40 6.67 28.49
N GLY A 149 -29.63 6.90 29.78
CA GLY A 149 -30.80 7.62 30.27
C GLY A 149 -30.47 8.56 31.43
N ASP A 150 -31.50 9.31 31.79
CA ASP A 150 -31.53 10.32 32.86
C ASP A 150 -31.22 9.78 34.27
N ASN A 151 -31.31 10.67 35.26
CA ASN A 151 -30.95 10.48 36.67
C ASN A 151 -31.37 9.15 37.32
N ASP A 152 -30.37 8.40 37.80
CA ASP A 152 -30.59 7.41 38.85
C ASP A 152 -30.70 8.10 40.22
N ALA A 153 -31.92 8.13 40.76
CA ALA A 153 -32.23 8.69 42.07
C ALA A 153 -31.52 7.97 43.23
N ALA A 154 -30.99 6.76 43.02
CA ALA A 154 -30.20 6.04 44.01
C ALA A 154 -28.72 6.48 44.09
N THR A 155 -28.16 7.10 43.04
CA THR A 155 -26.72 7.44 42.98
C THR A 155 -26.39 8.88 42.56
N GLY A 156 -27.31 9.60 41.93
CA GLY A 156 -27.07 10.95 41.39
C GLY A 156 -26.21 10.96 40.13
N ASN A 157 -26.17 9.86 39.37
CA ASN A 157 -25.48 9.77 38.08
C ASN A 157 -26.50 9.51 36.95
N PHE A 158 -26.04 9.63 35.71
CA PHE A 158 -26.76 9.11 34.54
C PHE A 158 -26.87 7.58 34.61
N GLU A 159 -28.02 7.03 34.19
CA GLU A 159 -28.22 5.59 34.11
C GLU A 159 -27.68 5.06 32.77
N ILE A 160 -26.40 4.66 32.73
CA ILE A 160 -25.71 4.22 31.51
C ILE A 160 -25.51 2.71 31.51
N TYR A 161 -25.78 2.06 30.37
CA TYR A 161 -25.60 0.63 30.15
C TYR A 161 -24.75 0.36 28.90
N THR A 162 -24.01 -0.76 28.90
CA THR A 162 -23.20 -1.23 27.77
C THR A 162 -23.55 -2.67 27.40
N THR A 163 -23.37 -3.04 26.13
CA THR A 163 -23.57 -4.39 25.58
C THR A 163 -22.30 -4.88 24.89
N SER A 164 -22.12 -6.20 24.86
CA SER A 164 -21.11 -6.90 24.05
C SER A 164 -21.68 -8.05 23.19
N ASP A 165 -23.01 -8.24 23.16
CA ASP A 165 -23.71 -9.34 22.47
C ASP A 165 -24.81 -8.89 21.48
N GLY A 166 -24.82 -7.60 21.12
CA GLY A 166 -25.79 -7.01 20.19
C GLY A 166 -27.09 -6.52 20.85
N GLY A 167 -27.03 -6.27 22.16
CA GLY A 167 -28.12 -5.77 22.99
C GLY A 167 -29.07 -6.85 23.51
N ILE A 168 -28.62 -8.11 23.52
CA ILE A 168 -29.33 -9.24 24.14
C ILE A 168 -29.24 -9.10 25.66
N SER A 169 -28.07 -8.73 26.17
CA SER A 169 -27.85 -8.34 27.56
C SER A 169 -27.25 -6.93 27.67
N TRP A 170 -27.57 -6.25 28.77
CA TRP A 170 -27.11 -4.89 29.07
C TRP A 170 -26.52 -4.86 30.47
N LEU A 171 -25.24 -4.48 30.56
CA LEU A 171 -24.50 -4.36 31.81
C LEU A 171 -24.43 -2.89 32.22
N ARG A 172 -24.90 -2.58 33.43
CA ARG A 172 -24.85 -1.21 33.97
C ARG A 172 -23.40 -0.78 34.17
N VAL A 173 -23.08 0.44 33.75
CA VAL A 173 -21.76 1.04 33.98
C VAL A 173 -21.55 1.24 35.48
N PRO A 174 -20.44 0.78 36.09
CA PRO A 174 -20.18 0.95 37.51
C PRO A 174 -20.16 2.43 37.92
N VAL A 175 -20.73 2.78 39.08
CA VAL A 175 -20.77 4.16 39.60
C VAL A 175 -19.37 4.78 39.71
N ALA A 176 -18.36 3.99 40.06
CA ALA A 176 -16.95 4.44 40.12
C ALA A 176 -16.36 4.85 38.76
N ASN A 177 -17.00 4.45 37.65
CA ASN A 177 -16.63 4.81 36.28
C ASN A 177 -17.45 6.01 35.75
N LEU A 178 -18.39 6.53 36.53
CA LEU A 178 -19.25 7.66 36.18
C LEU A 178 -18.79 8.92 36.94
N PRO A 179 -18.73 10.10 36.30
CA PRO A 179 -18.54 11.34 37.02
C PRO A 179 -19.77 11.61 37.91
N LEU A 180 -19.53 12.22 39.08
CA LEU A 180 -20.62 12.77 39.88
C LEU A 180 -21.32 13.89 39.08
N ALA A 181 -22.59 13.66 38.76
CA ALA A 181 -23.49 14.74 38.44
C ALA A 181 -24.13 15.27 39.72
N GLY A 182 -24.88 16.36 39.60
CA GLY A 182 -25.70 16.93 40.67
C GLY A 182 -26.86 16.04 41.12
N THR A 183 -27.78 16.60 41.91
CA THR A 183 -28.95 15.83 42.40
C THR A 183 -29.98 15.50 41.31
N THR A 184 -29.88 16.17 40.16
CA THR A 184 -30.73 15.96 38.98
C THR A 184 -29.93 16.18 37.66
N PRO A 185 -29.07 15.23 37.24
CA PRO A 185 -28.62 15.16 35.85
C PRO A 185 -29.81 15.10 34.87
N TYR A 186 -29.67 15.80 33.74
CA TYR A 186 -30.56 15.71 32.59
C TYR A 186 -29.76 15.56 31.29
N GLY A 187 -30.10 14.57 30.47
CA GLY A 187 -29.50 14.30 29.17
C GLY A 187 -30.17 15.10 28.05
N LEU A 188 -29.47 15.32 26.94
CA LEU A 188 -30.15 15.69 25.71
C LEU A 188 -30.44 14.43 24.91
N THR A 189 -31.73 14.15 24.69
CA THR A 189 -32.22 13.11 23.77
C THR A 189 -31.58 13.29 22.39
N ASN A 190 -30.94 12.22 21.87
CA ASN A 190 -30.10 12.25 20.67
C ASN A 190 -28.93 13.28 20.67
N GLY A 191 -28.58 13.83 21.84
CA GLY A 191 -27.55 14.85 22.02
C GLY A 191 -26.13 14.30 22.09
N TYR A 192 -25.80 13.30 21.27
CA TYR A 192 -24.52 12.59 21.28
C TYR A 192 -23.73 12.72 19.96
N LYS A 193 -22.42 12.42 20.00
CA LYS A 193 -21.51 12.33 18.85
C LYS A 193 -20.48 11.21 19.09
N VAL A 194 -19.99 10.57 18.03
CA VAL A 194 -19.03 9.46 18.11
C VAL A 194 -17.90 9.64 17.09
N VAL A 195 -16.67 9.37 17.51
CA VAL A 195 -15.50 9.25 16.62
C VAL A 195 -14.68 8.05 17.08
N GLY A 196 -14.58 7.02 16.23
CA GLY A 196 -13.90 5.78 16.59
C GLY A 196 -14.50 5.16 17.86
N LYS A 197 -13.68 4.84 18.85
CA LYS A 197 -14.11 4.27 20.15
C LYS A 197 -14.66 5.30 21.15
N ARG A 198 -14.56 6.60 20.83
CA ARG A 198 -14.87 7.73 21.71
C ARG A 198 -16.28 8.25 21.43
N ILE A 199 -17.06 8.42 22.48
CA ILE A 199 -18.42 8.99 22.44
C ILE A 199 -18.50 10.18 23.39
N TRP A 200 -19.21 11.21 22.96
CA TRP A 200 -19.58 12.37 23.77
C TRP A 200 -21.10 12.52 23.81
N PHE A 201 -21.65 12.98 24.92
CA PHE A 201 -23.00 13.55 24.99
C PHE A 201 -23.00 14.87 25.76
N PHE A 202 -23.95 15.74 25.46
CA PHE A 202 -24.20 16.95 26.24
C PHE A 202 -25.22 16.66 27.34
N GLY A 203 -24.92 17.08 28.56
CA GLY A 203 -25.80 16.92 29.71
C GLY A 203 -25.75 18.13 30.64
N ARG A 204 -26.77 18.26 31.48
CA ARG A 204 -26.91 19.36 32.44
C ARG A 204 -26.96 18.82 33.86
N ASP A 205 -26.28 19.46 34.79
CA ASP A 205 -26.37 19.13 36.22
C ASP A 205 -26.16 20.37 37.11
N ASN A 206 -26.99 20.51 38.15
CA ASN A 206 -26.99 21.66 39.07
C ASN A 206 -26.96 23.04 38.36
N ASN A 207 -27.73 23.17 37.26
CA ASN A 207 -27.72 24.28 36.31
C ASN A 207 -26.43 24.52 35.49
N THR A 208 -25.33 23.83 35.79
CA THR A 208 -24.11 23.83 34.95
C THR A 208 -24.31 22.95 33.71
N ASN A 209 -23.70 23.34 32.60
CA ASN A 209 -23.71 22.58 31.36
C ASN A 209 -22.37 21.85 31.21
N ARG A 210 -22.39 20.58 30.80
CA ARG A 210 -21.18 19.79 30.61
C ARG A 210 -21.26 18.92 29.36
N ILE A 211 -20.09 18.66 28.78
CA ILE A 211 -19.90 17.57 27.84
C ILE A 211 -19.33 16.38 28.61
N TYR A 212 -20.02 15.26 28.52
CA TYR A 212 -19.64 13.99 29.10
C TYR A 212 -18.99 13.16 28.00
N ARG A 213 -17.81 12.59 28.26
CA ARG A 213 -17.00 11.86 27.28
C ARG A 213 -16.59 10.49 27.81
N SER A 214 -16.69 9.47 26.98
CA SER A 214 -16.09 8.16 27.20
C SER A 214 -15.12 7.82 26.08
N ASP A 215 -13.94 7.32 26.44
CA ASP A 215 -12.85 6.99 25.52
C ASP A 215 -12.78 5.49 25.16
N ASN A 216 -13.63 4.67 25.82
CA ASN A 216 -13.59 3.22 25.77
C ASN A 216 -15.00 2.59 25.64
N PHE A 217 -15.73 2.93 24.57
CA PHE A 217 -17.02 2.32 24.23
C PHE A 217 -18.15 2.49 25.28
N GLY A 218 -18.14 3.59 26.04
CA GLY A 218 -19.14 3.91 27.05
C GLY A 218 -18.87 3.36 28.44
N MET A 219 -17.69 2.77 28.71
CA MET A 219 -17.40 2.08 29.97
C MET A 219 -16.82 2.98 31.07
N ASN A 220 -16.04 4.01 30.72
CA ASN A 220 -15.50 5.02 31.65
C ASN A 220 -15.85 6.42 31.15
N TRP A 221 -16.39 7.27 32.02
CA TRP A 221 -16.85 8.61 31.67
C TRP A 221 -16.12 9.72 32.43
N VAL A 222 -15.91 10.85 31.77
CA VAL A 222 -15.39 12.10 32.34
C VAL A 222 -16.31 13.24 31.95
N ALA A 223 -16.54 14.20 32.85
CA ALA A 223 -17.36 15.39 32.59
C ALA A 223 -16.49 16.65 32.50
N TYR A 224 -16.76 17.48 31.50
CA TYR A 224 -16.05 18.74 31.25
C TYR A 224 -17.04 19.91 31.16
N SER A 225 -16.77 21.00 31.89
CA SER A 225 -17.58 22.22 31.84
C SER A 225 -17.43 22.94 30.50
N VAL A 226 -18.54 23.47 29.96
CA VAL A 226 -18.51 24.27 28.73
C VAL A 226 -18.81 25.76 29.00
N PRO A 227 -18.23 26.71 28.25
CA PRO A 227 -18.41 28.15 28.47
C PRO A 227 -19.73 28.72 27.91
N PHE A 228 -20.61 27.87 27.36
CA PHE A 228 -21.85 28.29 26.69
C PHE A 228 -23.13 27.79 27.35
N SER A 229 -24.18 28.61 27.28
CA SER A 229 -25.52 28.33 27.80
C SER A 229 -26.35 27.40 26.91
N LEU A 230 -27.33 26.74 27.53
CA LEU A 230 -28.29 25.76 26.98
C LEU A 230 -28.79 26.03 25.54
N PRO A 231 -29.10 24.98 24.78
CA PRO A 231 -28.11 24.39 23.90
C PRO A 231 -28.57 24.53 22.45
N GLU A 232 -27.63 24.67 21.53
CA GLU A 232 -27.97 24.62 20.11
C GLU A 232 -27.27 23.42 19.47
N LEU A 233 -25.96 23.46 19.23
CA LEU A 233 -25.32 22.42 18.42
C LEU A 233 -23.88 22.09 18.85
N PHE A 234 -23.45 20.83 18.70
CA PHE A 234 -22.03 20.45 18.78
C PHE A 234 -21.68 19.26 17.87
N THR A 235 -20.44 19.21 17.39
CA THR A 235 -19.84 18.10 16.63
C THR A 235 -18.36 17.92 16.94
N PHE A 236 -17.79 16.79 16.53
CA PHE A 236 -16.34 16.51 16.57
C PHE A 236 -15.91 15.97 15.20
N THR A 237 -14.84 16.49 14.61
CA THR A 237 -14.31 16.00 13.31
C THR A 237 -13.40 14.80 13.51
N ASP A 238 -12.55 14.85 14.53
CA ASP A 238 -11.71 13.75 14.99
C ASP A 238 -11.78 13.60 16.54
N THR A 239 -10.87 12.84 17.14
CA THR A 239 -10.86 12.62 18.59
C THR A 239 -10.54 13.87 19.42
N LEU A 240 -9.91 14.88 18.84
CA LEU A 240 -9.42 16.10 19.50
C LEU A 240 -10.25 17.33 19.12
N HIS A 241 -10.58 17.48 17.83
CA HIS A 241 -11.17 18.70 17.28
C HIS A 241 -12.69 18.74 17.45
N GLY A 242 -13.15 19.59 18.36
CA GLY A 242 -14.57 19.80 18.69
C GLY A 242 -15.06 21.19 18.30
N TYR A 243 -16.34 21.29 17.96
CA TYR A 243 -17.00 22.51 17.52
C TYR A 243 -18.38 22.61 18.16
N GLY A 244 -18.77 23.79 18.63
CA GLY A 244 -20.07 24.02 19.25
C GLY A 244 -20.63 25.38 18.85
N ILE A 245 -21.95 25.48 18.65
CA ILE A 245 -22.65 26.73 18.39
C ILE A 245 -23.66 26.98 19.52
N ALA A 246 -23.68 28.20 20.02
CA ALA A 246 -24.66 28.67 21.00
C ALA A 246 -24.93 30.18 20.84
N THR A 247 -26.08 30.65 21.33
CA THR A 247 -26.43 32.09 21.30
C THR A 247 -25.90 32.81 22.54
N VAL A 248 -25.18 33.91 22.35
CA VAL A 248 -24.76 34.85 23.41
C VAL A 248 -25.22 36.25 23.02
N ALA A 249 -25.98 36.90 23.92
CA ALA A 249 -26.52 38.26 23.72
C ALA A 249 -27.26 38.47 22.37
N GLY A 250 -27.87 37.42 21.81
CA GLY A 250 -28.57 37.45 20.51
C GLY A 250 -27.71 37.11 19.29
N VAL A 251 -26.40 36.90 19.45
CA VAL A 251 -25.45 36.53 18.38
C VAL A 251 -25.12 35.04 18.47
N LYS A 252 -25.10 34.32 17.34
CA LYS A 252 -24.55 32.95 17.29
C LYS A 252 -23.04 33.00 17.43
N MET A 253 -22.51 32.32 18.43
CA MET A 253 -21.08 32.17 18.68
C MET A 253 -20.66 30.74 18.37
N LEU A 254 -19.61 30.57 17.56
CA LEU A 254 -18.93 29.31 17.32
C LEU A 254 -17.76 29.16 18.30
N TYR A 255 -17.77 28.08 19.05
CA TYR A 255 -16.74 27.63 19.98
C TYR A 255 -15.95 26.48 19.36
N THR A 256 -14.67 26.40 19.70
CA THR A 256 -13.73 25.37 19.20
C THR A 256 -12.97 24.73 20.35
N SER A 257 -12.64 23.45 20.21
CA SER A 257 -11.87 22.63 21.16
C SER A 257 -10.81 21.83 20.39
N THR A 258 -9.65 21.59 21.01
CA THR A 258 -8.51 20.88 20.43
C THR A 258 -8.00 19.73 21.31
N ASP A 259 -8.73 19.39 22.38
CA ASP A 259 -8.35 18.38 23.40
C ASP A 259 -9.44 17.31 23.63
N GLY A 260 -10.40 17.23 22.70
CA GLY A 260 -11.53 16.30 22.77
C GLY A 260 -12.64 16.81 23.70
N GLY A 261 -12.87 18.13 23.74
CA GLY A 261 -13.98 18.76 24.45
C GLY A 261 -13.71 19.08 25.92
N ALA A 262 -12.46 18.99 26.38
CA ALA A 262 -12.06 19.25 27.76
C ALA A 262 -11.86 20.75 28.06
N THR A 263 -11.38 21.50 27.08
CA THR A 263 -11.39 22.97 27.06
C THR A 263 -11.97 23.49 25.76
N TRP A 264 -12.44 24.74 25.79
CA TRP A 264 -13.11 25.41 24.69
C TRP A 264 -12.60 26.86 24.59
N SER A 265 -12.51 27.38 23.37
CA SER A 265 -12.13 28.77 23.09
C SER A 265 -13.16 29.77 23.61
N SER A 266 -12.84 31.06 23.58
CA SER A 266 -13.74 32.16 23.98
C SER A 266 -15.01 32.29 23.12
N GLY A 267 -15.05 31.58 21.98
CA GLY A 267 -16.04 31.76 20.93
C GLY A 267 -15.68 32.89 19.97
N ILE A 268 -16.09 32.74 18.70
CA ILE A 268 -16.08 33.79 17.66
C ILE A 268 -17.49 33.93 17.08
N PRO A 269 -17.90 35.09 16.53
CA PRO A 269 -19.18 35.20 15.83
C PRO A 269 -19.26 34.22 14.65
N TYR A 270 -20.36 33.48 14.55
CA TYR A 270 -20.61 32.57 13.43
C TYR A 270 -20.95 33.38 12.17
N THR A 271 -20.14 33.22 11.13
CA THR A 271 -20.20 33.96 9.85
C THR A 271 -20.86 33.18 8.70
N GLY A 272 -21.52 32.06 9.00
CA GLY A 272 -22.23 31.25 8.01
C GLY A 272 -23.57 31.83 7.56
N HIS A 273 -24.24 31.11 6.65
CA HIS A 273 -25.21 31.70 5.71
C HIS A 273 -26.40 32.44 6.36
N GLN A 274 -26.96 31.93 7.46
CA GLN A 274 -28.11 32.51 8.15
C GLN A 274 -28.00 32.30 9.67
N THR A 275 -28.68 33.16 10.45
CA THR A 275 -28.57 33.17 11.92
C THR A 275 -29.26 32.00 12.62
N ASN A 276 -30.29 31.39 12.02
CA ASN A 276 -31.01 30.26 12.61
C ASN A 276 -30.46 28.92 12.10
N VAL A 277 -29.42 28.42 12.77
CA VAL A 277 -28.77 27.14 12.49
C VAL A 277 -29.46 26.01 13.25
N TYR A 278 -29.90 24.96 12.55
CA TYR A 278 -30.61 23.79 13.10
C TYR A 278 -29.75 22.52 13.14
N ASN A 279 -28.64 22.47 12.42
CA ASN A 279 -27.71 21.34 12.46
C ASN A 279 -26.25 21.78 12.35
N LEU A 280 -25.36 21.06 13.04
CA LEU A 280 -23.91 21.12 12.89
C LEU A 280 -23.41 19.67 12.90
N THR A 281 -22.78 19.25 11.80
CA THR A 281 -22.20 17.91 11.64
C THR A 281 -20.75 18.03 11.16
N ASN A 282 -19.94 17.01 11.46
CA ASN A 282 -18.69 16.80 10.73
C ASN A 282 -18.98 16.11 9.38
N VAL A 283 -17.97 16.11 8.50
CA VAL A 283 -17.91 15.23 7.33
C VAL A 283 -16.87 14.15 7.63
N PRO A 284 -17.25 12.85 7.76
CA PRO A 284 -16.34 11.80 8.20
C PRO A 284 -15.05 11.71 7.37
N GLY A 285 -13.94 11.47 8.06
CA GLY A 285 -12.60 11.38 7.45
C GLY A 285 -11.96 12.72 7.08
N THR A 286 -12.54 13.87 7.49
CA THR A 286 -12.02 15.21 7.16
C THR A 286 -12.14 16.18 8.33
N SER A 287 -11.44 17.33 8.22
CA SER A 287 -11.60 18.50 9.10
C SER A 287 -12.82 19.37 8.76
N ILE A 288 -13.68 18.96 7.81
CA ILE A 288 -14.83 19.76 7.40
C ILE A 288 -15.95 19.67 8.44
N ILE A 289 -16.47 20.84 8.81
CA ILE A 289 -17.76 20.98 9.52
C ILE A 289 -18.79 21.60 8.58
N ALA A 290 -20.06 21.21 8.72
CA ALA A 290 -21.15 21.69 7.89
C ALA A 290 -22.38 22.04 8.74
N THR A 291 -23.08 23.10 8.34
CA THR A 291 -24.26 23.64 9.02
C THR A 291 -25.48 23.65 8.11
N ALA A 292 -26.65 23.41 8.70
CA ALA A 292 -27.96 23.54 8.06
C ALA A 292 -28.78 24.62 8.75
N SER A 293 -29.46 25.47 7.97
CA SER A 293 -30.23 26.62 8.46
C SER A 293 -31.50 26.85 7.62
N ASN A 294 -32.43 27.64 8.16
CA ASN A 294 -33.42 28.31 7.29
C ASN A 294 -32.64 29.16 6.28
N GLY A 295 -32.98 29.05 4.99
CA GLY A 295 -32.33 29.78 3.91
C GLY A 295 -30.94 29.27 3.49
N GLY A 296 -30.49 28.07 3.88
CA GLY A 296 -29.35 27.40 3.21
C GLY A 296 -28.57 26.39 4.04
N THR A 297 -27.72 25.61 3.36
CA THR A 297 -26.60 24.87 3.96
C THR A 297 -25.25 25.51 3.64
N ALA A 298 -24.28 25.33 4.53
CA ALA A 298 -22.90 25.80 4.34
C ALA A 298 -21.88 24.82 4.96
N TYR A 299 -20.62 24.94 4.58
CA TYR A 299 -19.50 24.20 5.18
C TYR A 299 -18.29 25.09 5.42
N SER A 300 -17.47 24.71 6.39
CA SER A 300 -16.18 25.33 6.66
C SER A 300 -15.06 24.30 6.59
N THR A 301 -13.90 24.77 6.14
CA THR A 301 -12.66 24.00 5.97
C THR A 301 -11.50 24.56 6.80
N ASP A 302 -11.75 25.62 7.58
CA ASP A 302 -10.78 26.36 8.40
C ASP A 302 -11.30 26.60 9.81
N ASN A 303 -11.80 25.53 10.43
CA ASN A 303 -12.34 25.49 11.79
C ASN A 303 -13.54 26.43 12.04
N GLY A 304 -14.28 26.77 11.00
CA GLY A 304 -15.43 27.69 11.06
C GLY A 304 -15.08 29.17 11.00
N SER A 305 -13.85 29.51 10.61
CA SER A 305 -13.41 30.90 10.42
C SER A 305 -14.07 31.53 9.18
N THR A 306 -14.19 30.77 8.10
CA THR A 306 -14.96 31.12 6.90
C THR A 306 -15.94 30.01 6.55
N TRP A 307 -17.05 30.38 5.91
CA TRP A 307 -18.14 29.47 5.54
C TRP A 307 -18.49 29.63 4.07
N ILE A 308 -18.63 28.52 3.36
CA ILE A 308 -18.93 28.46 1.93
C ILE A 308 -20.36 27.90 1.78
N PRO A 309 -21.31 28.65 1.18
CA PRO A 309 -22.66 28.15 0.93
C PRO A 309 -22.70 26.99 -0.07
N LEU A 310 -23.63 26.06 0.12
CA LEU A 310 -23.93 24.93 -0.76
C LEU A 310 -25.27 25.08 -1.48
N ASP A 311 -26.22 25.75 -0.84
CA ASP A 311 -27.48 26.18 -1.43
C ASP A 311 -28.16 27.24 -0.54
N SER A 312 -29.33 27.71 -1.00
CA SER A 312 -30.20 28.62 -0.25
C SER A 312 -31.59 28.03 0.03
N ALA A 313 -31.74 26.70 0.02
CA ALA A 313 -32.97 26.02 0.45
C ALA A 313 -33.03 25.96 1.98
N ASP A 314 -34.23 25.93 2.57
CA ASP A 314 -34.34 25.66 4.01
C ASP A 314 -33.92 24.21 4.29
N HIS A 315 -32.93 24.03 5.17
CA HIS A 315 -32.57 22.71 5.70
C HIS A 315 -32.72 22.75 7.22
N THR A 316 -33.72 22.01 7.70
CA THR A 316 -34.23 22.07 9.07
C THR A 316 -34.19 20.69 9.72
N PHE A 317 -33.88 20.65 11.02
CA PHE A 317 -33.59 19.46 11.84
C PHE A 317 -32.26 18.76 11.53
N SER A 318 -32.18 17.91 10.51
CA SER A 318 -31.06 16.97 10.34
C SER A 318 -30.22 17.22 9.08
N MET A 319 -28.90 17.07 9.24
CA MET A 319 -27.94 16.88 8.16
C MET A 319 -26.86 15.92 8.65
N LYS A 320 -26.48 14.96 7.80
CA LYS A 320 -25.42 13.96 8.08
C LYS A 320 -24.64 13.69 6.79
N PHE A 321 -23.39 13.25 6.94
CA PHE A 321 -22.54 12.81 5.83
C PHE A 321 -21.97 11.43 6.12
N PHE A 322 -21.86 10.60 5.08
CA PHE A 322 -21.05 9.37 5.09
C PHE A 322 -19.63 9.65 4.57
N SER A 323 -19.51 10.59 3.61
CA SER A 323 -18.23 11.02 3.03
C SER A 323 -18.36 12.42 2.41
N PRO A 324 -17.27 13.07 1.96
CA PRO A 324 -17.33 14.35 1.26
C PRO A 324 -18.18 14.37 -0.02
N SER A 325 -18.50 13.21 -0.61
CA SER A 325 -19.35 13.07 -1.79
C SER A 325 -20.71 12.41 -1.52
N VAL A 326 -21.04 12.10 -0.26
CA VAL A 326 -22.28 11.40 0.11
C VAL A 326 -22.81 11.92 1.44
N GLY A 327 -23.98 12.57 1.41
CA GLY A 327 -24.70 13.03 2.59
C GLY A 327 -26.18 13.24 2.30
N TRP A 328 -26.96 13.39 3.38
CA TRP A 328 -28.40 13.62 3.36
C TRP A 328 -28.81 14.69 4.38
N SER A 329 -29.85 15.45 4.07
CA SER A 329 -30.44 16.49 4.92
C SER A 329 -31.98 16.50 4.85
N SER A 330 -32.65 17.20 5.77
CA SER A 330 -34.11 17.28 5.85
C SER A 330 -34.65 18.72 5.77
N GLN A 331 -35.92 18.87 5.37
CA GLN A 331 -36.66 20.12 5.41
C GLN A 331 -38.09 19.92 5.95
N TYR A 332 -38.47 20.73 6.93
CA TYR A 332 -39.85 20.95 7.33
C TYR A 332 -40.65 21.65 6.23
N ARG A 333 -41.80 21.08 5.85
CA ARG A 333 -42.73 21.69 4.89
C ARG A 333 -43.25 23.04 5.37
N VAL A 334 -42.72 24.14 4.84
CA VAL A 334 -42.93 25.52 5.36
C VAL A 334 -44.31 26.07 4.98
N ASN A 335 -44.90 25.62 3.87
CA ASN A 335 -46.21 26.10 3.38
C ASN A 335 -46.93 25.03 2.53
N ALA A 336 -48.14 25.35 2.06
CA ALA A 336 -48.97 24.41 1.30
C ALA A 336 -48.43 24.06 -0.11
N THR A 337 -47.61 24.93 -0.71
CA THR A 337 -47.02 24.72 -2.05
C THR A 337 -45.66 24.02 -2.02
N ASP A 338 -44.90 24.20 -0.94
CA ASP A 338 -43.70 23.42 -0.64
C ASP A 338 -44.08 21.93 -0.40
N PRO A 339 -43.37 20.94 -0.98
CA PRO A 339 -43.58 19.54 -0.65
C PRO A 339 -42.94 19.11 0.69
N GLY A 340 -41.85 19.75 1.13
CA GLY A 340 -40.91 19.26 2.15
C GLY A 340 -40.25 17.93 1.79
N GLY A 341 -39.19 17.52 2.49
CA GLY A 341 -38.58 16.21 2.22
C GLY A 341 -37.18 15.96 2.77
N ILE A 342 -36.62 14.85 2.31
CA ILE A 342 -35.21 14.49 2.44
C ILE A 342 -34.50 14.96 1.17
N PHE A 343 -33.26 15.43 1.30
CA PHE A 343 -32.40 15.80 0.18
C PHE A 343 -31.15 14.94 0.20
N LYS A 344 -30.58 14.68 -0.98
CA LYS A 344 -29.29 14.02 -1.15
C LYS A 344 -28.26 14.99 -1.74
N LEU A 345 -27.04 14.91 -1.26
CA LEU A 345 -25.90 15.63 -1.81
C LEU A 345 -25.56 15.10 -3.22
N ASN A 346 -25.50 16.01 -4.20
CA ASN A 346 -25.10 15.76 -5.59
C ASN A 346 -23.75 16.43 -5.91
N ALA A 347 -22.94 16.69 -4.89
CA ALA A 347 -21.69 17.44 -4.94
C ALA A 347 -20.56 16.68 -4.23
N VAL A 348 -19.32 17.07 -4.51
CA VAL A 348 -18.16 16.68 -3.72
C VAL A 348 -17.69 17.93 -2.96
N LEU A 349 -17.78 17.90 -1.64
CA LEU A 349 -17.27 18.99 -0.80
C LEU A 349 -15.75 19.09 -0.99
N PRO A 350 -15.21 20.26 -1.39
CA PRO A 350 -13.79 20.41 -1.61
C PRO A 350 -13.06 20.34 -0.28
N VAL A 351 -12.33 19.24 -0.08
CA VAL A 351 -11.39 19.08 1.03
C VAL A 351 -10.22 20.02 0.80
N LYS A 352 -10.40 21.29 1.19
CA LYS A 352 -9.29 22.22 1.39
C LYS A 352 -8.48 21.67 2.55
N PHE A 353 -7.43 20.93 2.21
CA PHE A 353 -6.37 20.58 3.13
C PHE A 353 -5.73 21.89 3.61
N THR A 354 -6.27 22.43 4.71
CA THR A 354 -5.41 23.08 5.70
C THR A 354 -4.26 22.13 5.95
N SER A 355 -3.03 22.64 5.89
CA SER A 355 -1.84 21.81 5.98
C SER A 355 -1.79 21.19 7.37
N PHE A 356 -2.34 19.98 7.50
CA PHE A 356 -1.88 19.01 8.46
C PHE A 356 -0.41 18.79 8.13
N THR A 357 0.44 19.57 8.79
CA THR A 357 1.79 19.15 9.14
C THR A 357 1.65 17.94 10.03
N SER A 358 1.35 16.79 9.41
CA SER A 358 1.80 15.51 9.92
C SER A 358 3.24 15.72 10.33
N SER A 359 3.57 15.46 11.59
CA SER A 359 4.96 15.42 12.02
C SER A 359 5.63 14.31 11.21
N GLN A 360 6.24 14.71 10.08
CA GLN A 360 7.04 13.85 9.23
C GLN A 360 8.13 13.29 10.13
N ASN A 361 7.97 12.03 10.54
CA ASN A 361 9.08 11.27 11.10
C ASN A 361 10.11 11.20 9.98
N ALA A 362 11.10 12.09 10.04
CA ALA A 362 12.27 12.12 9.17
C ALA A 362 13.06 10.81 9.35
N GLN A 363 13.70 10.29 8.30
CA GLN A 363 14.18 8.90 8.30
C GLN A 363 15.54 8.73 7.59
N ILE A 364 16.39 7.75 7.98
CA ILE A 364 17.90 7.80 7.88
C ILE A 364 18.62 6.44 7.53
N ILE A 365 19.98 6.40 7.35
CA ILE A 365 20.75 5.75 6.25
C ILE A 365 22.35 5.75 6.46
N ASN A 366 23.22 4.66 6.33
CA ASN A 366 24.76 4.62 6.22
C ASN A 366 25.67 3.35 5.64
N THR A 367 25.59 2.75 4.40
CA THR A 367 26.09 1.52 3.59
C THR A 367 25.41 0.04 3.44
N ILE A 368 25.04 -0.56 2.24
CA ILE A 368 24.58 -2.05 2.06
C ILE A 368 24.92 -3.10 0.88
N ALA A 369 25.28 -2.99 -0.45
CA ALA A 369 25.40 -4.23 -1.36
C ALA A 369 25.87 -4.31 -2.90
N GLY A 370 26.89 -5.11 -3.33
CA GLY A 370 27.56 -5.24 -4.67
C GLY A 370 29.12 -5.51 -4.64
N ASN A 371 30.02 -5.01 -5.58
CA ASN A 371 31.53 -4.68 -5.41
C ASN A 371 32.74 -5.38 -6.22
N GLY A 372 32.64 -6.12 -7.34
CA GLY A 372 33.73 -6.75 -8.21
C GLY A 372 34.48 -8.04 -7.75
N LEU A 373 35.07 -9.03 -8.49
CA LEU A 373 35.26 -9.29 -9.94
C LEU A 373 35.23 -10.81 -10.49
N VAL A 374 35.74 -11.90 -9.86
CA VAL A 374 36.32 -13.18 -10.51
C VAL A 374 35.31 -14.34 -10.79
N GLY A 375 35.61 -15.56 -11.42
CA GLY A 375 34.80 -16.77 -11.97
C GLY A 375 34.70 -18.27 -11.38
N ASP A 376 33.54 -18.92 -11.23
CA ASP A 376 33.13 -19.95 -10.20
C ASP A 376 34.02 -20.76 -9.21
N GLY A 377 33.73 -20.71 -7.89
CA GLY A 377 33.98 -21.87 -6.99
C GLY A 377 33.84 -21.57 -5.49
N GLY A 378 33.89 -20.31 -5.09
CA GLY A 378 33.62 -19.91 -3.70
C GLY A 378 32.27 -19.21 -3.53
N PRO A 379 32.17 -18.10 -2.80
CA PRO A 379 31.04 -17.18 -2.59
C PRO A 379 30.39 -16.32 -3.71
N ALA A 380 29.57 -15.38 -3.21
CA ALA A 380 28.70 -14.43 -3.88
C ALA A 380 29.35 -13.09 -4.24
N THR A 381 30.09 -12.45 -3.34
CA THR A 381 30.52 -11.03 -3.36
C THR A 381 32.04 -10.77 -3.45
N ASN A 382 32.71 -11.37 -4.41
CA ASN A 382 33.95 -10.85 -5.00
C ASN A 382 34.19 -11.49 -6.36
N ALA A 383 33.08 -11.81 -7.00
CA ALA A 383 32.70 -13.14 -7.39
C ALA A 383 31.47 -12.92 -8.25
N ALA A 384 31.61 -13.05 -9.54
CA ALA A 384 30.72 -12.39 -10.47
C ALA A 384 29.48 -13.14 -11.03
N LEU A 385 29.07 -13.11 -12.36
CA LEU A 385 28.03 -13.87 -13.20
C LEU A 385 27.46 -13.26 -14.60
N LYS A 386 28.18 -13.15 -15.77
CA LYS A 386 28.29 -12.16 -16.96
C LYS A 386 27.16 -11.70 -17.92
N SER A 387 26.48 -10.58 -17.71
CA SER A 387 25.41 -9.99 -18.57
C SER A 387 23.87 -10.30 -18.42
N PRO A 388 23.35 -10.96 -17.37
CA PRO A 388 21.98 -11.53 -17.35
C PRO A 388 20.94 -10.65 -16.62
N TRP A 389 19.64 -11.01 -16.47
CA TRP A 389 18.59 -9.94 -16.42
C TRP A 389 17.82 -9.52 -15.14
N HIS A 390 17.56 -10.30 -14.07
CA HIS A 390 16.57 -9.94 -12.98
C HIS A 390 16.90 -10.56 -11.58
N VAL A 391 16.08 -10.67 -10.50
CA VAL A 391 16.12 -11.74 -9.42
C VAL A 391 14.75 -12.19 -8.85
N GLY A 392 14.63 -13.33 -8.14
CA GLY A 392 13.66 -13.56 -7.02
C GLY A 392 13.63 -14.85 -6.19
N THR A 393 12.65 -15.05 -5.25
CA THR A 393 12.86 -15.90 -4.06
C THR A 393 11.75 -16.78 -3.40
N ASP A 394 12.08 -17.60 -2.36
CA ASP A 394 11.22 -18.40 -1.42
C ASP A 394 11.05 -17.75 0.02
N ALA A 395 10.89 -18.54 1.13
CA ALA A 395 11.04 -18.22 2.59
C ALA A 395 12.31 -18.62 3.51
N ALA A 396 13.37 -19.39 3.12
CA ALA A 396 14.63 -19.82 3.81
C ALA A 396 15.89 -19.04 3.46
N GLY A 397 15.92 -17.80 3.02
CA GLY A 397 17.21 -17.22 2.65
C GLY A 397 17.97 -17.88 1.45
N ASN A 398 17.66 -19.13 1.01
CA ASN A 398 18.13 -19.97 -0.10
C ASN A 398 18.20 -19.34 -1.51
N VAL A 399 18.93 -18.19 -1.66
CA VAL A 399 19.43 -17.47 -2.88
C VAL A 399 19.53 -18.35 -4.16
N TYR A 400 19.60 -17.95 -5.42
CA TYR A 400 19.97 -18.81 -6.60
C TYR A 400 20.20 -17.80 -7.71
N ILE A 401 20.75 -18.16 -8.84
CA ILE A 401 20.94 -17.25 -9.98
C ILE A 401 20.97 -18.17 -11.25
N ALA A 402 21.23 -17.88 -12.54
CA ALA A 402 21.27 -16.64 -13.32
C ALA A 402 22.04 -16.43 -14.74
N ASP A 403 22.55 -17.37 -15.58
CA ASP A 403 23.37 -17.21 -16.86
C ASP A 403 22.78 -17.17 -18.33
N SER A 404 22.56 -16.00 -18.95
CA SER A 404 22.11 -15.92 -20.38
C SER A 404 23.08 -16.07 -21.57
N TYR A 405 24.40 -16.19 -21.42
CA TYR A 405 25.31 -16.11 -22.59
C TYR A 405 26.52 -17.03 -22.53
N LEU A 406 26.99 -17.49 -21.36
CA LEU A 406 27.58 -18.83 -21.33
C LEU A 406 26.57 -19.90 -20.95
N ASN A 407 25.29 -19.52 -20.88
CA ASN A 407 24.14 -20.38 -20.77
C ASN A 407 24.28 -21.41 -19.56
N ARG A 408 23.93 -21.16 -18.22
CA ARG A 408 23.99 -22.14 -16.99
C ARG A 408 23.41 -21.90 -15.49
N ILE A 409 22.69 -22.86 -14.82
CA ILE A 409 21.99 -22.90 -13.43
C ILE A 409 22.84 -23.17 -12.15
N ARG A 410 22.63 -22.53 -10.96
CA ARG A 410 23.53 -22.30 -9.76
C ARG A 410 22.98 -22.30 -8.26
N LYS A 411 23.64 -22.65 -7.09
CA LYS A 411 23.02 -22.64 -5.68
C LYS A 411 23.85 -22.42 -4.25
N ILE A 412 24.47 -21.25 -3.81
CA ILE A 412 25.08 -20.65 -2.48
C ILE A 412 24.58 -20.75 -0.95
N ASP A 413 24.75 -21.78 -0.11
CA ASP A 413 24.00 -21.88 1.22
C ASP A 413 24.28 -21.03 2.48
N ALA A 414 23.43 -21.09 3.53
CA ALA A 414 23.43 -20.31 4.79
C ALA A 414 24.02 -21.10 5.95
N PHE A 415 24.69 -22.18 5.61
CA PHE A 415 26.08 -22.25 5.92
C PHE A 415 26.78 -20.86 5.85
N THR A 416 26.50 -19.99 4.87
CA THR A 416 27.54 -19.07 4.38
C THR A 416 27.22 -17.79 3.62
N GLY A 417 26.81 -17.92 2.36
CA GLY A 417 27.54 -17.27 1.27
C GLY A 417 28.62 -18.08 0.51
N ILE A 418 28.52 -19.39 0.18
CA ILE A 418 29.39 -20.12 -0.81
C ILE A 418 28.69 -21.16 -1.68
N ILE A 419 29.22 -21.35 -2.90
CA ILE A 419 28.53 -21.80 -4.09
C ILE A 419 29.49 -22.65 -5.00
N SER A 420 29.04 -23.79 -5.61
CA SER A 420 29.69 -24.97 -6.35
C SER A 420 29.23 -25.57 -7.80
N ASN A 421 28.77 -26.83 -7.97
CA ASN A 421 28.51 -27.50 -9.29
C ASN A 421 27.57 -28.77 -9.25
N PHE A 422 26.25 -28.80 -9.59
CA PHE A 422 25.21 -29.84 -9.32
C PHE A 422 24.23 -30.20 -10.49
N ALA A 423 23.85 -29.30 -11.41
CA ALA A 423 23.11 -29.54 -12.66
C ALA A 423 23.03 -28.31 -13.61
N GLY A 424 22.11 -28.09 -14.61
CA GLY A 424 21.92 -28.79 -15.94
C GLY A 424 23.25 -28.94 -16.76
N ASN A 425 23.50 -29.34 -18.04
CA ASN A 425 24.91 -29.76 -18.53
C ASN A 425 26.10 -29.11 -19.45
N GLU A 426 26.41 -28.18 -20.44
CA GLU A 426 26.09 -27.02 -21.43
C GLU A 426 26.42 -27.12 -23.05
N VAL A 427 25.48 -27.21 -24.08
CA VAL A 427 25.62 -26.99 -25.61
C VAL A 427 24.31 -26.78 -26.48
N ALA A 428 24.00 -25.62 -27.08
CA ALA A 428 22.65 -25.20 -27.58
C ALA A 428 21.84 -26.12 -28.57
N GLY A 429 20.52 -26.40 -28.33
CA GLY A 429 19.72 -27.37 -29.17
C GLY A 429 18.26 -27.73 -28.76
N PHE A 430 17.79 -28.98 -29.05
CA PHE A 430 16.61 -29.67 -28.45
C PHE A 430 16.81 -31.20 -28.30
N SER A 431 16.07 -31.83 -27.37
CA SER A 431 15.96 -33.25 -27.00
C SER A 431 14.93 -33.34 -25.85
N GLY A 432 14.43 -34.52 -25.50
CA GLY A 432 15.02 -35.01 -24.25
C GLY A 432 14.25 -35.78 -23.19
N ASP A 433 12.94 -35.62 -23.02
CA ASP A 433 12.15 -36.11 -21.87
C ASP A 433 12.59 -37.55 -21.44
N GLY A 434 13.55 -37.70 -20.50
CA GLY A 434 14.58 -38.79 -20.49
C GLY A 434 15.81 -38.83 -19.49
N GLY A 435 16.93 -38.04 -19.60
CA GLY A 435 18.21 -38.09 -18.78
C GLY A 435 18.74 -36.93 -17.78
N LEU A 436 18.69 -37.04 -16.42
CA LEU A 436 18.54 -36.06 -15.26
C LEU A 436 18.66 -34.52 -15.48
N ALA A 437 18.76 -33.74 -14.38
CA ALA A 437 18.76 -32.27 -14.32
C ALA A 437 19.82 -31.70 -15.24
N THR A 438 20.96 -32.38 -15.21
CA THR A 438 22.16 -32.18 -16.00
C THR A 438 22.50 -33.45 -16.73
N ASN A 439 21.51 -34.00 -17.43
CA ASN A 439 21.75 -34.20 -18.85
C ASN A 439 20.95 -33.34 -19.83
N ALA A 440 20.20 -32.32 -19.37
CA ALA A 440 19.36 -31.46 -20.22
C ALA A 440 19.63 -29.94 -20.10
N SER A 441 19.31 -29.06 -21.06
CA SER A 441 18.43 -28.99 -22.26
C SER A 441 18.28 -27.50 -22.79
N LEU A 442 19.22 -26.56 -22.92
CA LEU A 442 18.92 -25.10 -22.81
C LEU A 442 19.68 -24.15 -23.87
N ASN A 443 19.35 -22.84 -24.13
CA ASN A 443 20.13 -21.72 -24.85
C ASN A 443 19.44 -20.29 -25.11
N TYR A 444 20.00 -19.16 -24.63
CA TYR A 444 19.51 -17.72 -24.61
C TYR A 444 18.37 -17.22 -23.65
N PRO A 445 18.50 -17.32 -22.32
CA PRO A 445 17.37 -17.35 -21.34
C PRO A 445 16.85 -16.12 -20.61
N SER A 446 15.87 -16.31 -19.69
CA SER A 446 15.78 -15.70 -18.34
C SER A 446 14.55 -16.05 -17.38
N ASP A 447 14.01 -17.22 -16.91
CA ASP A 447 13.40 -17.37 -15.49
C ASP A 447 12.81 -18.71 -14.95
N ILE A 448 12.84 -18.91 -13.61
CA ILE A 448 12.22 -19.93 -12.69
C ILE A 448 11.28 -19.17 -11.72
N PHE A 449 10.42 -19.81 -10.93
CA PHE A 449 9.80 -19.41 -9.64
C PHE A 449 8.91 -20.58 -9.28
N ILE A 450 8.76 -20.89 -8.00
CA ILE A 450 8.47 -22.24 -7.55
C ILE A 450 7.21 -22.28 -6.75
N ALA A 451 6.13 -22.91 -7.19
CA ALA A 451 4.81 -23.08 -6.56
C ALA A 451 4.64 -23.08 -5.00
N PRO A 452 3.69 -23.87 -4.52
CA PRO A 452 3.62 -24.30 -3.12
C PRO A 452 3.68 -25.79 -2.98
N SER A 453 3.58 -26.50 -4.11
CA SER A 453 3.39 -27.95 -4.24
C SER A 453 4.73 -28.71 -4.29
N GLY A 454 5.79 -28.04 -3.88
CA GLY A 454 7.18 -28.42 -3.98
C GLY A 454 7.92 -27.23 -4.56
N ASN A 455 7.67 -26.90 -5.81
CA ASN A 455 7.53 -27.81 -6.92
C ASN A 455 8.44 -27.35 -8.03
N PHE A 456 8.23 -27.74 -9.27
CA PHE A 456 9.28 -27.45 -10.22
C PHE A 456 8.69 -27.17 -11.63
N TYR A 457 9.18 -26.19 -12.43
CA TYR A 457 8.89 -25.72 -13.83
C TYR A 457 9.87 -24.57 -14.31
N ILE A 458 11.10 -24.89 -14.74
CA ILE A 458 12.27 -24.04 -15.21
C ILE A 458 12.11 -23.30 -16.56
N VAL A 459 11.98 -21.98 -16.72
CA VAL A 459 11.78 -21.36 -18.07
C VAL A 459 12.97 -20.62 -18.77
N ASP A 460 13.13 -20.78 -20.08
CA ASP A 460 14.40 -20.76 -20.87
C ASP A 460 14.55 -19.35 -21.58
N GLY A 461 14.81 -19.19 -22.90
CA GLY A 461 14.80 -17.94 -23.76
C GLY A 461 15.27 -17.84 -25.30
N GLY A 462 15.68 -18.89 -26.05
CA GLY A 462 15.83 -18.96 -27.55
C GLY A 462 15.41 -20.21 -28.42
N ASN A 463 14.63 -21.21 -27.94
CA ASN A 463 14.02 -22.39 -28.63
C ASN A 463 12.67 -22.82 -27.94
N TYR A 464 11.93 -21.89 -27.38
CA TYR A 464 10.48 -21.84 -27.36
C TYR A 464 9.57 -23.00 -26.78
N ARG A 465 9.71 -23.59 -25.54
CA ARG A 465 8.80 -24.58 -24.80
C ARG A 465 8.15 -24.32 -23.38
N ILE A 466 7.46 -25.35 -22.82
CA ILE A 466 7.46 -25.89 -21.42
C ILE A 466 8.25 -27.23 -21.26
N ARG A 467 8.55 -27.69 -20.04
CA ARG A 467 8.92 -29.04 -19.57
C ARG A 467 8.52 -29.15 -18.01
N LYS A 468 8.66 -30.29 -17.27
CA LYS A 468 8.18 -30.71 -15.89
C LYS A 468 8.79 -32.07 -15.38
N VAL A 469 9.89 -32.09 -14.60
CA VAL A 469 10.47 -33.16 -13.70
C VAL A 469 9.52 -33.78 -12.63
N ASP A 470 8.32 -34.22 -13.01
CA ASP A 470 7.26 -34.80 -12.15
C ASP A 470 6.87 -33.99 -10.88
N ALA A 471 7.64 -34.13 -9.80
CA ALA A 471 7.56 -33.63 -8.42
C ALA A 471 8.86 -34.07 -7.68
N ALA A 472 8.80 -35.12 -6.85
CA ALA A 472 9.84 -35.64 -5.94
C ALA A 472 10.74 -36.76 -6.53
N THR A 473 10.64 -37.06 -7.84
CA THR A 473 11.32 -38.23 -8.45
C THR A 473 12.05 -38.02 -9.80
N GLY A 474 11.47 -37.30 -10.75
CA GLY A 474 11.77 -37.39 -12.18
C GLY A 474 11.43 -38.74 -12.81
N ILE A 475 10.15 -39.13 -12.67
CA ILE A 475 9.44 -40.09 -13.53
C ILE A 475 9.11 -39.42 -14.88
N ILE A 476 8.90 -40.22 -15.93
CA ILE A 476 8.72 -39.73 -17.31
C ILE A 476 7.34 -39.08 -17.53
N THR A 477 7.23 -37.79 -17.22
CA THR A 477 6.10 -36.93 -17.61
C THR A 477 6.41 -36.09 -18.85
N THR A 478 5.42 -35.98 -19.76
CA THR A 478 5.39 -35.08 -20.92
C THR A 478 3.95 -34.83 -21.38
N ILE A 479 3.71 -33.94 -22.37
CA ILE A 479 2.37 -33.75 -22.96
C ILE A 479 2.41 -33.31 -24.44
N ALA A 480 3.27 -32.35 -24.85
CA ALA A 480 3.22 -31.80 -26.21
C ALA A 480 4.45 -30.96 -26.63
N GLY A 481 4.83 -31.03 -27.92
CA GLY A 481 5.82 -30.10 -28.52
C GLY A 481 6.39 -30.48 -29.90
N THR A 482 6.25 -29.62 -30.93
CA THR A 482 6.91 -29.77 -32.26
C THR A 482 7.99 -28.72 -32.58
N GLY A 483 7.69 -27.62 -33.32
CA GLY A 483 8.66 -26.54 -33.64
C GLY A 483 8.28 -25.05 -33.96
N ILE A 484 7.05 -24.49 -33.96
CA ILE A 484 6.68 -23.28 -34.77
C ILE A 484 6.09 -21.98 -34.13
N LYS A 485 6.60 -20.78 -34.49
CA LYS A 485 6.02 -19.45 -34.17
C LYS A 485 4.65 -19.16 -34.89
N GLY A 486 3.47 -19.26 -34.23
CA GLY A 486 2.10 -19.07 -34.83
C GLY A 486 1.08 -18.21 -34.03
N LEU A 487 -0.23 -18.16 -34.41
CA LEU A 487 -1.26 -17.15 -34.00
C LEU A 487 -2.57 -17.60 -33.25
N ASP A 488 -3.01 -18.84 -33.47
CA ASP A 488 -4.24 -19.60 -33.09
C ASP A 488 -4.57 -20.10 -31.63
N GLY A 489 -5.78 -20.69 -31.46
CA GLY A 489 -6.02 -21.92 -30.67
C GLY A 489 -7.16 -21.97 -29.63
N ASP A 490 -7.73 -20.83 -29.29
CA ASP A 490 -8.27 -20.63 -27.94
C ASP A 490 -9.47 -21.52 -27.50
N SER A 491 -9.33 -22.50 -26.55
CA SER A 491 -10.38 -23.14 -25.65
C SER A 491 -10.27 -24.65 -25.24
N GLY A 492 -9.37 -25.48 -25.78
CA GLY A 492 -9.32 -26.95 -25.56
C GLY A 492 -8.17 -27.60 -24.72
N PRO A 493 -7.51 -28.67 -25.27
CA PRO A 493 -6.25 -29.36 -24.82
C PRO A 493 -4.93 -29.05 -25.62
N ALA A 494 -3.93 -29.97 -25.72
CA ALA A 494 -2.57 -29.71 -26.29
C ALA A 494 -2.05 -30.15 -27.73
N LEU A 495 -2.80 -30.46 -28.81
CA LEU A 495 -2.22 -30.92 -30.14
C LEU A 495 -1.49 -29.89 -30.98
N ALA A 496 -1.26 -28.74 -30.39
CA ALA A 496 -0.74 -27.60 -31.14
C ALA A 496 0.00 -26.58 -30.30
N ALA A 497 -0.20 -26.62 -28.98
CA ALA A 497 0.14 -25.67 -27.93
C ALA A 497 1.23 -24.62 -28.15
N LYS A 498 1.11 -23.69 -29.11
CA LYS A 498 2.07 -22.61 -29.42
C LYS A 498 2.04 -21.44 -28.43
N ILE A 499 1.68 -21.78 -27.21
CA ILE A 499 1.12 -21.06 -26.07
C ILE A 499 1.72 -19.68 -25.69
N ALA A 500 2.63 -19.52 -24.70
CA ALA A 500 3.85 -18.66 -24.76
C ALA A 500 4.68 -18.64 -23.43
N PRO A 501 6.04 -18.89 -23.37
CA PRO A 501 6.93 -18.13 -22.46
C PRO A 501 8.44 -18.04 -22.86
N TRP A 502 9.22 -17.50 -21.92
CA TRP A 502 10.59 -17.84 -21.48
C TRP A 502 10.80 -17.76 -19.94
N ARG A 503 9.70 -17.52 -19.18
CA ARG A 503 9.50 -17.14 -17.76
C ARG A 503 7.94 -17.37 -17.44
N LEU A 504 7.29 -17.32 -16.24
CA LEU A 504 5.78 -17.33 -15.95
C LEU A 504 5.29 -17.40 -14.43
N CYS A 505 4.14 -16.97 -13.84
CA CYS A 505 3.92 -16.82 -12.34
C CYS A 505 3.04 -17.64 -11.30
N VAL A 506 3.51 -18.74 -10.65
CA VAL A 506 2.92 -19.87 -9.83
C VAL A 506 1.81 -19.69 -8.78
N ASP A 507 0.84 -18.77 -8.92
CA ASP A 507 -0.38 -18.43 -8.08
C ASP A 507 -1.16 -19.57 -7.34
N ALA A 508 -2.37 -19.42 -6.80
CA ALA A 508 -2.96 -20.37 -5.84
C ALA A 508 -3.54 -21.77 -6.24
N ASP A 509 -3.58 -22.39 -7.44
CA ASP A 509 -4.10 -23.81 -7.58
C ASP A 509 -3.54 -24.68 -8.77
N GLU A 510 -2.23 -24.91 -8.89
CA GLU A 510 -1.46 -25.47 -10.04
C GLU A 510 -1.67 -24.82 -11.46
N ASN A 511 -2.72 -24.07 -11.77
CA ASN A 511 -2.97 -23.36 -13.06
C ASN A 511 -1.86 -22.42 -13.64
N ILE A 512 -0.95 -22.94 -14.48
CA ILE A 512 0.29 -22.25 -14.92
C ILE A 512 0.28 -21.16 -16.07
N TYR A 513 -0.40 -20.03 -15.92
CA TYR A 513 -0.32 -18.88 -16.87
C TYR A 513 1.05 -18.23 -17.20
N PHE A 514 1.36 -18.11 -18.49
CA PHE A 514 2.71 -17.82 -18.97
C PHE A 514 3.07 -16.47 -19.60
N THR A 515 3.87 -16.28 -20.67
CA THR A 515 4.49 -14.95 -21.06
C THR A 515 4.99 -14.87 -22.58
N GLY A 516 5.47 -13.80 -23.32
CA GLY A 516 5.49 -13.72 -24.87
C GLY A 516 6.50 -13.01 -25.87
N GLY A 517 6.34 -13.15 -27.24
CA GLY A 517 7.00 -12.52 -28.46
C GLY A 517 6.31 -11.88 -29.80
N TYR A 518 4.97 -11.83 -30.07
CA TYR A 518 4.10 -10.78 -30.78
C TYR A 518 3.11 -9.72 -30.08
N TYR A 519 2.42 -9.97 -28.93
CA TYR A 519 2.21 -9.24 -27.62
C TYR A 519 1.32 -10.00 -26.51
N VAL A 520 1.69 -11.13 -25.80
CA VAL A 520 0.79 -12.15 -25.10
C VAL A 520 0.24 -11.61 -23.88
N ILE A 521 -0.96 -12.12 -23.57
CA ILE A 521 -1.32 -12.91 -22.40
C ILE A 521 -2.09 -14.28 -23.01
N ARG A 522 -2.91 -15.27 -22.50
CA ARG A 522 -4.08 -16.25 -23.03
C ARG A 522 -5.25 -16.89 -22.09
N LYS A 523 -5.19 -18.11 -21.41
CA LYS A 523 -5.85 -18.65 -20.08
C LYS A 523 -6.07 -20.22 -19.90
N ILE A 524 -5.09 -21.13 -19.92
CA ILE A 524 -5.36 -22.60 -19.75
C ILE A 524 -5.86 -23.03 -18.34
N ASP A 525 -7.15 -23.32 -18.12
CA ASP A 525 -7.78 -23.54 -16.80
C ASP A 525 -7.19 -24.69 -15.92
N GLY A 526 -7.63 -24.91 -14.67
CA GLY A 526 -6.64 -25.03 -13.59
C GLY A 526 -6.45 -26.26 -12.70
N ALA A 527 -7.47 -27.08 -12.53
CA ALA A 527 -7.32 -28.49 -12.18
C ALA A 527 -7.72 -29.34 -13.41
N THR A 528 -7.64 -28.75 -14.60
CA THR A 528 -8.46 -29.03 -15.79
C THR A 528 -7.76 -28.82 -17.14
N GLY A 529 -7.23 -27.63 -17.41
CA GLY A 529 -6.68 -27.19 -18.70
C GLY A 529 -7.38 -26.08 -19.56
N SER A 530 -8.73 -25.90 -19.68
CA SER A 530 -9.46 -25.22 -20.84
C SER A 530 -9.73 -23.66 -20.77
N ILE A 531 -10.75 -22.85 -21.18
CA ILE A 531 -11.95 -22.73 -22.11
C ILE A 531 -12.36 -21.19 -22.45
N SER A 532 -12.11 -20.60 -23.66
CA SER A 532 -12.27 -19.17 -24.25
C SER A 532 -11.01 -18.20 -24.45
N THR A 533 -10.97 -16.81 -24.43
CA THR A 533 -9.68 -15.97 -24.42
C THR A 533 -9.43 -14.49 -23.80
N ILE A 534 -8.46 -14.21 -22.86
CA ILE A 534 -8.54 -13.02 -21.89
C ILE A 534 -7.59 -11.73 -21.88
N ALA A 535 -6.68 -11.39 -22.80
CA ALA A 535 -5.99 -10.04 -22.99
C ALA A 535 -5.78 -9.84 -24.47
N GLY A 536 -4.87 -8.94 -24.84
CA GLY A 536 -5.01 -8.25 -26.09
C GLY A 536 -4.87 -9.04 -27.40
N THR A 537 -4.71 -8.27 -28.46
CA THR A 537 -4.80 -8.54 -29.92
C THR A 537 -4.06 -9.72 -30.57
N GLY A 538 -2.90 -9.42 -31.15
CA GLY A 538 -2.19 -9.97 -32.30
C GLY A 538 -1.35 -8.90 -33.05
N ILE A 539 -1.64 -7.60 -32.83
CA ILE A 539 -1.22 -6.43 -33.63
C ILE A 539 0.11 -5.82 -33.15
N VAL A 540 1.21 -6.47 -33.52
CA VAL A 540 2.59 -5.98 -33.33
C VAL A 540 2.72 -4.50 -33.73
N GLY A 541 3.40 -3.71 -32.90
CA GLY A 541 3.85 -2.36 -33.25
C GLY A 541 3.08 -1.22 -32.60
N ASP A 542 2.47 -1.46 -31.44
CA ASP A 542 1.53 -0.54 -30.79
C ASP A 542 2.02 -0.21 -29.35
N TYR A 543 2.33 1.07 -29.04
CA TYR A 543 3.27 1.49 -27.95
C TYR A 543 2.78 2.62 -26.98
N GLY A 544 1.52 3.11 -27.02
CA GLY A 544 1.12 4.40 -26.42
C GLY A 544 -0.04 4.48 -25.39
N THR A 545 -0.82 5.57 -25.52
CA THR A 545 -1.93 6.15 -24.68
C THR A 545 -2.94 5.21 -23.71
N SER A 546 -3.13 4.38 -24.86
CA SER A 546 -3.99 3.34 -25.48
C SER A 546 -4.19 1.95 -24.80
N GLY A 547 -5.33 1.66 -24.14
CA GLY A 547 -5.46 0.53 -23.18
C GLY A 547 -5.43 0.82 -21.65
N ASP A 548 -6.09 1.90 -21.21
CA ASP A 548 -6.31 2.47 -19.78
C ASP A 548 -8.86 3.82 -18.82
N GLY A 549 -9.72 3.65 -17.75
CA GLY A 549 -10.09 2.57 -16.79
C GLY A 549 -10.91 1.44 -17.45
N GLY A 550 -10.67 0.12 -17.27
CA GLY A 550 -11.46 -1.03 -17.80
C GLY A 550 -10.78 -2.28 -18.43
N PRO A 551 -11.50 -3.28 -19.05
CA PRO A 551 -11.27 -4.70 -18.75
C PRO A 551 -9.92 -5.35 -19.14
N ALA A 552 -9.67 -6.64 -18.88
CA ALA A 552 -8.38 -7.27 -19.17
C ALA A 552 -8.11 -7.41 -20.70
N VAL A 553 -8.74 -8.40 -21.32
CA VAL A 553 -8.93 -8.74 -22.76
C VAL A 553 -8.59 -7.81 -23.97
N LEU A 554 -8.49 -6.47 -23.99
CA LEU A 554 -8.43 -5.75 -25.31
C LEU A 554 -7.44 -4.57 -25.51
N ALA A 555 -6.16 -4.56 -25.10
CA ALA A 555 -5.22 -3.54 -25.63
C ALA A 555 -3.86 -4.08 -26.14
N ASN A 556 -2.76 -3.33 -26.08
CA ASN A 556 -1.66 -3.52 -27.02
C ASN A 556 -0.36 -4.02 -26.33
N VAL A 557 -0.27 -5.34 -26.10
CA VAL A 557 0.31 -5.99 -24.89
C VAL A 557 1.81 -6.40 -24.77
N TYR A 558 2.76 -5.76 -25.48
CA TYR A 558 4.25 -5.92 -25.56
C TYR A 558 5.09 -6.00 -24.27
N SER A 559 6.33 -6.57 -24.14
CA SER A 559 7.25 -6.49 -22.93
C SER A 559 8.44 -7.46 -22.85
N GLN A 560 9.45 -7.22 -21.97
CA GLN A 560 10.59 -8.15 -21.84
C GLN A 560 11.26 -8.50 -20.46
N MET A 561 10.97 -7.94 -19.25
CA MET A 561 11.75 -8.18 -17.99
C MET A 561 11.07 -7.78 -16.60
N GLY A 562 10.62 -8.72 -15.75
CA GLY A 562 10.11 -8.60 -14.33
C GLY A 562 8.76 -9.32 -13.99
N ILE A 563 8.49 -10.03 -12.84
CA ILE A 563 7.15 -10.63 -12.40
C ILE A 563 7.14 -11.26 -10.91
N CYS A 564 6.42 -10.94 -9.78
CA CYS A 564 6.54 -11.63 -8.40
C CYS A 564 5.25 -12.00 -7.53
N ILE A 565 5.26 -12.50 -6.26
CA ILE A 565 4.16 -13.42 -5.72
C ILE A 565 3.79 -13.86 -4.18
N ASP A 566 2.78 -14.72 -3.84
CA ASP A 566 1.53 -14.40 -3.03
C ASP A 566 1.01 -15.28 -1.83
N ALA A 567 -0.19 -14.88 -1.30
CA ALA A 567 -1.48 -15.63 -1.18
C ALA A 567 -2.91 -14.97 -1.50
N LYS A 568 -3.09 -13.67 -1.82
CA LYS A 568 -4.23 -12.86 -2.38
C LYS A 568 -4.30 -12.92 -3.95
N LYS A 569 -3.83 -14.00 -4.63
CA LYS A 569 -3.87 -14.23 -6.11
C LYS A 569 -3.51 -13.06 -7.07
N ASN A 570 -2.86 -11.99 -6.63
CA ASN A 570 -2.92 -10.64 -7.10
C ASN A 570 -2.23 -10.18 -8.43
N ILE A 571 -1.43 -10.92 -9.19
CA ILE A 571 -1.01 -10.61 -10.60
C ILE A 571 -0.61 -9.13 -11.02
N TYR A 572 0.61 -8.53 -11.14
CA TYR A 572 0.97 -7.01 -11.24
C TYR A 572 2.08 -6.52 -12.30
N ILE A 573 1.81 -6.67 -13.61
CA ILE A 573 2.37 -6.40 -15.02
C ILE A 573 3.50 -5.47 -15.68
N SER A 574 4.40 -4.61 -15.14
CA SER A 574 5.42 -3.65 -15.79
C SER A 574 5.37 -3.13 -17.28
N ASP A 575 6.46 -2.88 -18.10
CA ASP A 575 6.65 -2.91 -19.64
C ASP A 575 8.03 -2.48 -20.22
N LEU A 576 8.26 -2.45 -21.56
CA LEU A 576 9.42 -1.79 -22.25
C LEU A 576 9.24 -0.55 -23.25
N GLY A 577 8.12 0.18 -23.31
CA GLY A 577 7.84 1.49 -23.95
C GLY A 577 8.37 2.70 -23.19
N ILE A 578 7.60 3.28 -22.24
CA ILE A 578 7.96 4.50 -21.50
C ILE A 578 8.07 4.31 -19.94
N PRO A 579 9.10 3.67 -19.33
CA PRO A 579 9.02 2.74 -18.15
C PRO A 579 7.85 2.78 -17.13
N ARG A 580 7.05 1.73 -16.95
CA ARG A 580 5.83 1.78 -16.09
C ARG A 580 5.26 0.41 -15.55
N ILE A 581 4.19 0.40 -14.71
CA ILE A 581 3.53 -0.58 -13.79
C ILE A 581 2.07 -0.14 -13.30
N ARG A 582 0.99 -0.84 -13.62
CA ARG A 582 -0.46 -0.73 -13.20
C ARG A 582 -1.08 -1.73 -12.08
N LYS A 583 -2.43 -1.93 -11.82
CA LYS A 583 -3.09 -3.04 -10.96
C LYS A 583 -4.30 -4.00 -11.49
N ILE A 584 -5.23 -4.76 -10.84
CA ILE A 584 -6.24 -5.74 -11.45
C ILE A 584 -7.17 -6.30 -10.37
N ASP A 585 -7.74 -7.50 -10.62
CA ASP A 585 -8.80 -8.37 -10.10
C ASP A 585 -8.57 -9.80 -10.73
N ALA A 586 -8.71 -11.00 -10.11
CA ALA A 586 -8.54 -12.30 -10.83
C ALA A 586 -9.82 -12.82 -11.48
N THR A 587 -10.85 -12.99 -10.65
CA THR A 587 -12.31 -12.92 -10.85
C THR A 587 -12.84 -12.13 -12.06
N THR A 588 -12.07 -11.22 -12.63
CA THR A 588 -12.50 -9.82 -12.76
C THR A 588 -11.82 -9.01 -13.86
N GLY A 589 -10.48 -8.99 -14.00
CA GLY A 589 -9.67 -8.19 -14.97
C GLY A 589 -10.43 -7.27 -15.93
N ILE A 590 -10.46 -5.94 -15.99
CA ILE A 590 -9.95 -4.59 -15.54
C ILE A 590 -8.49 -4.21 -15.42
N ILE A 591 -8.16 -3.12 -16.12
CA ILE A 591 -6.84 -2.83 -16.57
C ILE A 591 -6.64 -1.28 -16.80
N ASN A 592 -6.10 -0.51 -15.79
CA ASN A 592 -5.73 0.89 -15.42
C ASN A 592 -4.37 1.14 -14.51
N THR A 593 -3.47 2.19 -14.47
CA THR A 593 -2.04 2.42 -13.79
C THR A 593 -1.58 2.93 -12.33
N ILE A 594 -0.46 2.44 -11.65
CA ILE A 594 0.00 2.81 -10.24
C ILE A 594 0.86 4.08 -10.01
N ALA A 595 2.15 4.12 -10.39
CA ALA A 595 3.03 5.30 -10.33
C ALA A 595 4.00 5.39 -11.48
N GLY A 596 3.58 5.98 -12.59
CA GLY A 596 4.49 6.49 -13.59
C GLY A 596 3.99 6.71 -15.02
N ASN A 597 3.88 7.97 -15.49
CA ASN A 597 3.62 8.55 -16.82
C ASN A 597 4.27 9.99 -17.19
N GLY A 598 5.52 10.46 -16.93
CA GLY A 598 5.89 11.89 -17.02
C GLY A 598 7.33 12.41 -16.76
N SER A 599 7.73 12.89 -15.54
CA SER A 599 8.80 13.92 -15.32
C SER A 599 10.07 13.61 -14.46
N SER A 600 10.16 13.91 -13.15
CA SER A 600 11.43 14.11 -12.39
C SER A 600 11.61 13.48 -10.97
N PHE A 601 12.86 13.10 -10.67
CA PHE A 601 13.46 11.96 -9.89
C PHE A 601 13.33 11.88 -8.33
N ALA A 602 12.14 11.99 -7.70
CA ALA A 602 12.02 12.08 -6.22
C ALA A 602 11.40 10.87 -5.56
N ASP A 603 12.08 10.15 -4.65
CA ASP A 603 11.41 9.29 -3.67
C ASP A 603 10.62 10.27 -2.73
N ASN A 604 10.18 10.01 -1.50
CA ASN A 604 9.38 11.05 -0.77
C ASN A 604 8.03 11.34 -1.44
N ILE A 605 7.84 12.53 -2.02
CA ILE A 605 6.60 13.22 -2.42
C ILE A 605 5.32 12.36 -2.71
N LEU A 606 4.82 12.14 -3.96
CA LEU A 606 3.67 11.21 -4.19
C LEU A 606 3.63 10.36 -5.51
N ALA A 607 3.34 9.05 -5.42
CA ALA A 607 3.32 7.96 -6.41
C ALA A 607 3.70 8.45 -7.81
N ILE A 608 2.79 8.53 -8.79
CA ILE A 608 2.22 9.73 -9.45
C ILE A 608 3.04 10.96 -10.04
N ASN A 609 4.38 11.13 -10.11
CA ASN A 609 5.05 12.41 -10.58
C ASN A 609 6.47 12.47 -11.25
N SER A 610 7.01 11.42 -11.86
CA SER A 610 8.47 11.23 -12.04
C SER A 610 8.96 10.16 -13.12
N LYS A 611 9.53 10.47 -14.33
CA LYS A 611 9.78 9.63 -15.59
C LYS A 611 10.59 8.28 -15.58
N PHE A 612 11.57 7.97 -16.47
CA PHE A 612 12.87 7.29 -16.17
C PHE A 612 14.05 7.85 -16.98
N ASN A 613 15.27 7.45 -16.61
CA ASN A 613 16.50 7.45 -17.38
C ASN A 613 17.02 6.02 -17.71
N GLY A 614 16.35 4.93 -17.27
CA GLY A 614 16.81 3.53 -17.38
C GLY A 614 15.75 2.53 -17.88
N THR A 615 16.17 1.27 -18.04
CA THR A 615 15.35 0.08 -18.43
C THR A 615 15.19 -0.82 -17.21
N ILE A 616 14.07 -1.54 -17.04
CA ILE A 616 13.71 -2.18 -15.76
C ILE A 616 13.35 -3.66 -15.91
N ARG A 617 13.58 -4.45 -14.83
CA ARG A 617 13.87 -5.87 -14.92
C ARG A 617 13.30 -6.85 -13.88
N SER A 618 13.11 -6.63 -12.56
CA SER A 618 12.73 -7.69 -11.58
C SER A 618 11.77 -7.40 -10.42
N VAL A 619 10.49 -7.71 -10.59
CA VAL A 619 9.53 -7.65 -9.47
C VAL A 619 9.91 -8.56 -8.30
N SER A 620 9.54 -8.34 -7.03
CA SER A 620 10.00 -9.21 -5.91
C SER A 620 9.25 -9.02 -4.52
N VAL A 621 9.16 -10.02 -3.58
CA VAL A 621 8.11 -10.09 -2.47
C VAL A 621 8.38 -10.81 -1.10
N ASP A 622 7.83 -10.24 -0.02
CA ASP A 622 7.56 -10.77 1.34
C ASP A 622 6.08 -11.11 1.71
N SER A 623 5.85 -11.75 2.86
CA SER A 623 4.49 -12.16 3.32
C SER A 623 3.62 -11.03 3.88
N VAL A 624 4.18 -9.83 3.99
CA VAL A 624 3.45 -8.62 4.29
C VAL A 624 2.80 -8.22 2.96
N GLY A 625 3.63 -7.71 2.05
CA GLY A 625 3.26 -7.35 0.70
C GLY A 625 3.71 -5.92 0.30
N ASN A 626 4.89 -5.67 -0.18
CA ASN A 626 5.49 -4.35 -0.28
C ASN A 626 5.43 -3.83 -1.71
N ILE A 627 6.49 -3.81 -2.56
CA ILE A 627 6.51 -3.47 -4.03
C ILE A 627 7.82 -3.73 -4.85
N TYR A 628 8.72 -4.71 -4.60
CA TYR A 628 10.06 -4.77 -5.26
C TYR A 628 10.12 -4.89 -6.81
N ILE A 629 11.31 -4.57 -7.39
CA ILE A 629 11.52 -3.98 -8.74
C ILE A 629 12.82 -4.07 -9.61
N GLY A 630 13.76 -5.02 -9.48
CA GLY A 630 15.16 -4.99 -9.96
C GLY A 630 15.51 -4.51 -11.37
N THR A 631 16.77 -4.13 -11.60
CA THR A 631 17.39 -3.93 -12.93
C THR A 631 18.76 -3.30 -12.80
N LYS A 632 19.53 -3.26 -13.90
CA LYS A 632 20.85 -2.68 -14.17
C LYS A 632 21.77 -2.40 -12.97
N VAL A 633 21.36 -1.60 -12.01
CA VAL A 633 22.08 -1.41 -10.76
C VAL A 633 21.07 -1.16 -9.56
N TYR A 634 19.69 -1.16 -9.72
CA TYR A 634 18.54 -0.58 -8.92
C TYR A 634 17.57 -1.36 -7.92
N CYS A 635 16.90 -0.74 -6.85
CA CYS A 635 15.85 -1.15 -5.78
C CYS A 635 14.81 -0.07 -5.17
N ARG A 636 13.56 -0.26 -4.60
CA ARG A 636 12.34 0.70 -4.34
C ARG A 636 11.18 0.83 -3.11
N LYS A 637 11.13 0.45 -1.76
CA LYS A 637 9.97 0.49 -0.70
C LYS A 637 9.27 1.73 0.04
N ILE A 638 8.20 1.48 0.87
CA ILE A 638 7.15 2.32 1.60
C ILE A 638 7.22 2.37 3.16
N ASP A 639 6.28 1.81 3.96
CA ASP A 639 6.05 1.88 5.42
C ASP A 639 4.84 1.01 5.85
N ALA A 640 4.99 0.24 6.94
CA ALA A 640 3.95 -0.55 7.63
C ALA A 640 2.96 0.23 8.51
N VAL A 641 3.36 1.39 9.06
CA VAL A 641 2.61 2.11 10.11
C VAL A 641 1.43 2.90 9.52
N THR A 642 1.59 3.46 8.33
CA THR A 642 0.49 4.01 7.51
C THR A 642 0.82 3.95 6.01
N GLY A 643 2.08 4.18 5.65
CA GLY A 643 2.61 4.03 4.29
C GLY A 643 3.37 5.24 3.75
N ILE A 644 4.03 6.06 4.58
CA ILE A 644 4.98 7.08 4.08
C ILE A 644 6.26 6.43 3.49
N ILE A 645 6.87 6.96 2.41
CA ILE A 645 7.55 6.12 1.39
C ILE A 645 8.77 6.73 0.64
N SER A 646 9.72 5.90 0.13
CA SER A 646 11.18 6.09 0.37
C SER A 646 12.29 5.87 -0.69
N SER A 647 13.58 6.14 -0.32
CA SER A 647 14.85 5.66 -0.90
C SER A 647 15.89 5.07 0.06
N VAL A 648 16.32 3.82 -0.17
CA VAL A 648 16.82 2.92 0.88
C VAL A 648 17.60 1.66 0.49
N ILE A 649 18.05 1.53 -0.71
CA ILE A 649 19.31 0.91 -1.09
C ILE A 649 19.78 2.05 -2.07
N GLY A 650 20.58 1.97 -3.12
CA GLY A 650 21.39 3.07 -3.68
C GLY A 650 20.86 4.48 -4.05
N SER A 651 21.76 5.21 -4.72
CA SER A 651 22.07 6.58 -4.32
C SER A 651 22.03 7.73 -5.33
N GLY A 652 21.95 7.52 -6.66
CA GLY A 652 21.22 8.41 -7.59
C GLY A 652 21.76 9.07 -8.86
N ALA A 653 23.05 9.28 -9.07
CA ALA A 653 23.53 9.73 -10.39
C ALA A 653 23.34 8.69 -11.52
N ILE A 654 23.84 8.98 -12.72
CA ILE A 654 24.41 7.92 -13.54
C ILE A 654 25.90 7.88 -13.16
N GLN A 655 26.33 6.92 -12.33
CA GLN A 655 27.76 6.78 -12.02
C GLN A 655 28.45 5.82 -13.00
N THR A 656 29.77 5.88 -12.96
CA THR A 656 30.67 4.83 -13.42
C THR A 656 30.61 3.58 -12.54
N SER A 657 31.01 2.47 -13.16
CA SER A 657 31.08 1.12 -12.58
C SER A 657 31.93 1.04 -11.31
N GLY A 658 31.75 -0.04 -10.56
CA GLY A 658 32.76 -0.53 -9.63
C GLY A 658 32.27 -0.89 -8.24
N PHE A 659 33.09 -0.55 -7.26
CA PHE A 659 33.41 -1.43 -6.13
C PHE A 659 32.70 -1.05 -4.81
N PHE A 660 33.39 -0.25 -4.00
CA PHE A 660 33.16 0.26 -2.66
C PHE A 660 32.43 -0.58 -1.56
N GLY A 661 32.97 -0.40 -0.34
CA GLY A 661 32.24 -0.07 0.87
C GLY A 661 31.66 -1.18 1.73
N ASP A 662 32.17 -2.42 1.64
CA ASP A 662 31.90 -3.51 2.59
C ASP A 662 31.99 -3.09 4.07
N GLY A 663 31.12 -3.64 4.95
CA GLY A 663 31.06 -3.36 6.40
C GLY A 663 30.21 -2.18 6.93
N GLY A 664 29.87 -1.13 6.17
CA GLY A 664 29.01 -0.02 6.69
C GLY A 664 27.50 -0.34 6.88
N PRO A 665 26.73 0.45 7.68
CA PRO A 665 25.25 0.33 7.93
C PRO A 665 24.28 1.32 7.22
N ALA A 666 23.76 1.03 6.01
CA ALA A 666 22.71 1.74 5.20
C ALA A 666 23.03 2.42 3.80
N THR A 667 23.23 3.75 3.58
CA THR A 667 23.70 4.58 2.37
C THR A 667 24.50 4.18 1.06
N LEU A 668 25.78 3.75 1.10
CA LEU A 668 26.86 4.38 0.31
C LEU A 668 27.61 3.64 -0.85
N ALA A 669 27.40 2.36 -1.21
CA ALA A 669 28.50 1.61 -1.88
C ALA A 669 28.17 0.42 -2.82
N LYS A 670 29.10 0.02 -3.74
CA LYS A 670 28.88 -0.09 -5.22
C LYS A 670 28.41 -1.45 -5.87
N THR A 671 27.59 -1.44 -6.96
CA THR A 671 26.35 -2.30 -7.10
C THR A 671 25.62 -2.71 -8.45
N ASP A 672 26.22 -3.26 -9.51
CA ASP A 672 25.58 -3.45 -10.85
C ASP A 672 24.51 -4.55 -10.95
N ALA A 673 23.39 -4.50 -10.23
CA ALA A 673 22.16 -5.31 -10.35
C ALA A 673 21.51 -5.47 -11.76
N SER A 674 22.27 -5.69 -12.85
CA SER A 674 21.76 -5.83 -14.22
C SER A 674 21.09 -7.13 -14.53
N GLY A 675 21.14 -8.07 -13.59
CA GLY A 675 19.85 -8.41 -13.06
C GLY A 675 19.74 -8.20 -11.58
N GLY A 676 18.49 -8.05 -11.21
CA GLY A 676 18.06 -7.22 -10.12
C GLY A 676 18.24 -7.75 -8.70
N MET A 677 17.07 -8.03 -8.09
CA MET A 677 16.85 -7.69 -6.69
C MET A 677 15.65 -8.36 -6.02
N TYR A 678 15.81 -9.02 -4.88
CA TYR A 678 14.75 -9.69 -4.11
C TYR A 678 15.30 -10.06 -2.77
N VAL A 679 14.34 -10.30 -1.92
CA VAL A 679 14.37 -10.23 -0.50
C VAL A 679 13.32 -11.17 0.10
N ASN A 680 13.67 -11.83 1.18
CA ASN A 680 12.79 -12.81 1.78
C ASN A 680 11.50 -12.24 2.37
N ARG A 681 10.60 -13.17 2.77
CA ARG A 681 9.45 -12.90 3.64
C ARG A 681 9.81 -12.22 4.97
N GLN A 682 11.10 -12.16 5.31
CA GLN A 682 11.69 -11.53 6.47
C GLN A 682 12.37 -10.17 6.15
N GLY A 683 12.35 -9.75 4.89
CA GLY A 683 12.88 -8.48 4.46
C GLY A 683 14.41 -8.28 4.36
N ASP A 684 15.19 -9.34 4.33
CA ASP A 684 16.62 -9.31 4.00
C ASP A 684 16.85 -9.19 2.48
N ILE A 685 17.42 -8.10 1.93
CA ILE A 685 17.72 -8.05 0.49
C ILE A 685 18.96 -8.86 0.15
N PHE A 686 18.94 -9.42 -1.03
CA PHE A 686 20.12 -9.94 -1.67
C PHE A 686 20.15 -9.28 -3.08
N ILE A 687 21.32 -8.80 -3.50
CA ILE A 687 21.52 -7.94 -4.70
C ILE A 687 22.54 -8.54 -5.63
N ALA A 688 22.32 -8.63 -6.94
CA ALA A 688 23.24 -9.37 -7.79
C ALA A 688 23.88 -8.59 -8.95
N ASP A 689 25.16 -8.32 -8.72
CA ASP A 689 25.91 -7.17 -9.16
C ASP A 689 26.52 -7.11 -10.57
N PHE A 690 25.99 -7.79 -11.59
CA PHE A 690 26.42 -7.77 -13.01
C PHE A 690 27.84 -7.28 -13.30
N ASN A 691 28.07 -6.05 -13.75
CA ASN A 691 29.41 -5.61 -14.19
C ASN A 691 30.40 -5.40 -13.04
N ASN A 692 29.92 -5.25 -11.79
CA ASN A 692 30.72 -5.39 -10.57
C ASN A 692 30.23 -6.57 -9.75
N ARG A 693 29.93 -7.63 -10.48
CA ARG A 693 30.72 -8.81 -10.35
C ARG A 693 30.70 -9.42 -8.92
N ARG A 694 29.53 -9.40 -8.21
CA ARG A 694 29.27 -9.77 -6.78
C ARG A 694 27.78 -10.06 -6.44
N VAL A 695 27.42 -10.48 -5.22
CA VAL A 695 26.02 -10.70 -4.79
C VAL A 695 25.75 -10.42 -3.28
N ARG A 696 25.65 -9.17 -2.81
CA ARG A 696 25.71 -8.88 -1.34
C ARG A 696 24.39 -9.17 -0.63
N LYS A 697 24.48 -9.52 0.66
CA LYS A 697 23.33 -9.63 1.57
C LYS A 697 23.15 -8.32 2.34
N VAL A 698 21.89 -8.01 2.55
CA VAL A 698 21.35 -7.09 3.53
C VAL A 698 20.57 -7.89 4.57
N PRO A 699 20.99 -7.88 5.84
CA PRO A 699 20.09 -8.22 6.93
C PRO A 699 19.08 -7.08 7.09
N ALA A 700 17.78 -7.38 7.09
CA ALA A 700 16.68 -6.40 7.17
C ALA A 700 16.83 -5.45 8.38
N ALA A 701 17.10 -6.08 9.53
CA ALA A 701 17.27 -5.44 10.82
C ALA A 701 18.44 -4.44 10.84
N THR A 702 19.62 -4.83 10.34
CA THR A 702 20.80 -3.96 10.41
C THR A 702 20.86 -2.97 9.25
N GLY A 703 20.52 -3.43 8.06
CA GLY A 703 20.96 -2.78 6.83
C GLY A 703 22.46 -2.60 6.74
N ILE A 704 23.28 -3.64 7.00
CA ILE A 704 24.76 -3.59 6.88
C ILE A 704 25.28 -4.38 5.67
N ILE A 705 26.24 -3.78 4.95
CA ILE A 705 26.81 -4.24 3.67
C ILE A 705 27.66 -5.49 3.77
N ASN A 706 26.97 -6.62 3.83
CA ASN A 706 27.64 -7.88 4.08
C ASN A 706 28.04 -8.56 2.78
N THR A 707 29.37 -8.60 2.63
CA THR A 707 30.06 -9.33 1.59
C THR A 707 29.97 -10.83 1.87
N ILE A 708 28.85 -11.43 1.47
CA ILE A 708 28.65 -12.89 1.48
C ILE A 708 29.46 -13.62 0.37
N GLY A 709 30.47 -12.98 -0.24
CA GLY A 709 31.91 -13.28 -0.14
C GLY A 709 32.83 -13.21 -1.40
N GLY A 710 34.17 -13.13 -1.31
CA GLY A 710 35.04 -13.72 -2.36
C GLY A 710 36.51 -13.23 -2.53
N ASN A 711 37.16 -13.61 -3.65
CA ASN A 711 38.52 -13.18 -4.05
C ASN A 711 38.66 -11.77 -4.71
N GLY A 712 37.91 -11.41 -5.76
CA GLY A 712 37.94 -10.08 -6.40
C GLY A 712 38.71 -9.86 -7.73
N GLY A 713 39.26 -10.88 -8.40
CA GLY A 713 40.02 -10.81 -9.70
C GLY A 713 39.25 -11.09 -11.02
N LEU A 714 39.83 -11.58 -12.13
CA LEU A 714 39.13 -11.65 -13.45
C LEU A 714 38.74 -13.05 -14.01
N GLY A 715 39.14 -14.14 -13.36
CA GLY A 715 39.20 -15.51 -13.92
C GLY A 715 37.92 -16.33 -14.08
N LEU A 716 38.13 -17.65 -14.25
CA LEU A 716 37.16 -18.76 -14.42
C LEU A 716 37.25 -19.76 -13.23
N PHE A 717 36.45 -20.84 -13.28
CA PHE A 717 36.21 -21.82 -12.20
C PHE A 717 37.39 -22.08 -11.22
N ASN A 718 37.20 -21.81 -9.92
CA ASN A 718 38.06 -22.16 -8.79
C ASN A 718 37.58 -23.30 -7.86
N GLY A 719 36.58 -24.11 -8.25
CA GLY A 719 36.32 -25.41 -7.61
C GLY A 719 35.46 -25.40 -6.34
N ASP A 720 34.88 -26.54 -5.99
CA ASP A 720 33.81 -26.62 -5.00
C ASP A 720 34.30 -26.87 -3.56
N ASN A 721 33.43 -26.59 -2.58
CA ASN A 721 33.64 -26.69 -1.13
C ASN A 721 34.52 -25.59 -0.42
N ILE A 722 34.83 -24.41 -1.02
CA ILE A 722 35.76 -23.36 -0.47
C ILE A 722 35.21 -21.97 0.04
N PHE A 723 35.57 -21.57 1.28
CA PHE A 723 35.03 -20.52 2.20
C PHE A 723 34.26 -19.23 1.75
N ALA A 724 33.37 -18.78 2.66
CA ALA A 724 32.37 -17.69 2.64
C ALA A 724 32.88 -16.28 2.28
N THR A 725 34.18 -16.12 2.04
CA THR A 725 34.73 -14.98 1.27
C THR A 725 35.86 -15.33 0.27
N ALA A 726 35.83 -16.44 -0.52
CA ALA A 726 36.95 -16.87 -1.40
C ALA A 726 36.68 -17.15 -2.92
N ALA A 727 35.60 -16.64 -3.51
CA ALA A 727 35.09 -17.10 -4.79
C ALA A 727 35.72 -16.39 -5.94
N CYS A 728 35.69 -17.18 -6.98
CA CYS A 728 35.43 -16.79 -8.33
C CYS A 728 33.90 -17.06 -8.67
N LEU A 729 33.27 -16.36 -9.62
CA LEU A 729 31.87 -16.31 -10.16
C LEU A 729 31.56 -15.43 -11.51
N ASN A 730 32.40 -14.64 -12.23
CA ASN A 730 32.40 -13.89 -13.58
C ASN A 730 31.12 -13.14 -14.21
N GLU A 731 30.79 -11.79 -14.00
CA GLU A 731 29.64 -10.70 -14.15
C GLU A 731 27.99 -10.66 -13.89
N PRO A 732 27.31 -10.74 -12.67
CA PRO A 732 25.88 -11.10 -12.19
C PRO A 732 24.40 -10.71 -12.57
N ASN A 733 23.42 -11.35 -11.87
CA ASN A 733 21.99 -10.98 -11.72
C ASN A 733 21.02 -11.49 -10.59
N ASN A 734 20.70 -12.79 -10.31
CA ASN A 734 19.30 -13.30 -10.09
C ASN A 734 18.66 -14.00 -8.82
N ILE A 735 19.25 -14.00 -7.63
CA ILE A 735 18.84 -14.25 -6.21
C ILE A 735 17.46 -14.80 -5.75
N LEU A 736 17.47 -15.86 -4.87
CA LEU A 736 16.43 -16.75 -4.20
C LEU A 736 16.40 -16.83 -2.59
N ILE A 737 15.63 -17.70 -1.84
CA ILE A 737 15.29 -17.80 -0.33
C ILE A 737 14.49 -19.11 0.30
N ASP A 738 14.74 -20.43 0.64
CA ASP A 738 13.76 -21.65 1.02
C ASP A 738 12.51 -21.72 2.04
N THR A 739 12.38 -22.50 3.14
CA THR A 739 11.84 -22.04 4.47
C THR A 739 12.86 -21.93 5.66
N THR A 740 13.88 -22.78 5.71
CA THR A 740 15.02 -22.97 6.65
C THR A 740 16.23 -21.95 6.77
N SER A 741 16.12 -20.65 6.45
CA SER A 741 17.22 -19.62 6.36
C SER A 741 18.52 -19.86 5.50
N ASN A 742 18.72 -21.07 4.95
CA ASN A 742 19.58 -21.65 3.89
C ASN A 742 20.36 -20.97 2.69
N ILE A 743 20.26 -19.74 2.10
CA ILE A 743 21.07 -19.12 0.94
C ILE A 743 21.43 -19.97 -0.41
N PHE A 744 21.43 -19.55 -1.71
CA PHE A 744 21.90 -20.34 -2.94
C PHE A 744 22.35 -19.38 -4.26
N ILE A 745 23.04 -19.61 -5.47
CA ILE A 745 23.38 -18.63 -6.66
C ILE A 745 23.90 -19.32 -8.00
N ALA A 746 23.66 -18.91 -9.30
CA ALA A 746 24.40 -19.14 -10.61
C ALA A 746 25.39 -18.10 -11.22
N ASP A 747 25.62 -18.06 -12.57
CA ASP A 747 26.67 -17.23 -13.25
C ASP A 747 26.80 -17.18 -14.78
N LYS A 748 26.63 -15.99 -15.38
CA LYS A 748 26.62 -15.72 -16.83
C LYS A 748 27.94 -15.90 -17.59
N SER A 749 29.07 -16.24 -16.96
CA SER A 749 30.19 -16.75 -17.76
C SER A 749 31.14 -17.79 -17.19
N ASN A 750 30.69 -18.90 -16.57
CA ASN A 750 31.56 -20.09 -16.42
C ASN A 750 31.01 -21.55 -16.21
N ASN A 751 29.71 -21.90 -16.22
CA ASN A 751 29.12 -23.30 -16.27
C ASN A 751 29.09 -24.27 -14.98
N ARG A 752 28.08 -25.17 -14.71
CA ARG A 752 27.73 -26.04 -13.46
C ARG A 752 26.46 -25.67 -12.56
N ILE A 753 26.00 -26.36 -11.42
CA ILE A 753 25.08 -25.88 -10.21
C ILE A 753 25.68 -25.83 -8.77
N ARG A 754 25.50 -24.79 -7.99
CA ARG A 754 26.49 -24.41 -7.00
C ARG A 754 25.96 -24.58 -5.52
N LYS A 755 25.35 -25.75 -5.12
CA LYS A 755 24.54 -26.24 -3.89
C LYS A 755 25.04 -26.12 -2.44
N ILE A 756 24.19 -26.21 -1.36
CA ILE A 756 24.40 -26.84 0.00
C ILE A 756 23.12 -27.30 0.77
N ASN A 757 23.00 -27.22 2.12
CA ASN A 757 21.82 -27.66 2.90
C ASN A 757 21.55 -27.16 4.38
N SER A 758 22.26 -26.20 5.02
CA SER A 758 21.95 -25.71 6.41
C SER A 758 22.39 -24.23 6.68
N SER A 759 23.10 -23.72 7.72
CA SER A 759 23.70 -24.09 9.04
C SER A 759 25.18 -24.57 9.29
N THR A 760 26.19 -24.32 8.42
CA THR A 760 27.65 -24.38 8.78
C THR A 760 28.61 -23.24 8.27
N GLY A 761 29.20 -23.30 7.06
CA GLY A 761 30.31 -22.47 6.54
C GLY A 761 30.82 -22.79 5.10
N LEU A 762 30.13 -23.65 4.32
CA LEU A 762 30.50 -24.24 3.01
C LEU A 762 29.57 -23.94 1.79
N ILE A 763 29.47 -24.90 0.85
CA ILE A 763 29.25 -24.92 -0.63
C ILE A 763 29.15 -26.43 -1.03
N SER A 764 28.59 -26.91 -2.16
CA SER A 764 28.49 -28.33 -2.63
C SER A 764 27.92 -28.66 -4.06
N THR A 765 28.41 -29.74 -4.66
CA THR A 765 28.28 -30.13 -6.09
C THR A 765 27.24 -31.25 -6.33
N ILE A 766 26.99 -31.89 -7.50
CA ILE A 766 27.72 -32.89 -8.34
C ILE A 766 28.08 -32.56 -9.84
N ALA A 767 27.34 -31.72 -10.59
CA ALA A 767 27.45 -31.48 -12.05
C ALA A 767 26.80 -30.17 -12.64
N GLY A 768 26.27 -30.21 -13.88
CA GLY A 768 26.62 -29.17 -14.87
C GLY A 768 28.12 -29.10 -15.08
N ASN A 769 28.69 -28.39 -16.07
CA ASN A 769 30.12 -28.63 -16.32
C ASN A 769 31.06 -27.54 -16.84
N GLY A 770 30.74 -26.73 -17.85
CA GLY A 770 31.79 -26.03 -18.62
C GLY A 770 31.44 -25.14 -19.83
N MET A 771 30.35 -25.30 -20.61
CA MET A 771 30.36 -24.96 -22.07
C MET A 771 29.07 -24.51 -22.92
N ALA A 772 28.09 -23.72 -22.43
CA ALA A 772 26.85 -23.18 -23.11
C ALA A 772 25.70 -24.00 -23.87
N GLY A 773 24.63 -24.58 -23.23
CA GLY A 773 23.32 -25.01 -23.88
C GLY A 773 22.47 -26.35 -23.58
N PHE A 774 22.22 -27.36 -24.47
CA PHE A 774 21.10 -28.40 -24.51
C PHE A 774 21.30 -29.95 -24.77
N SER A 775 20.81 -30.88 -23.90
CA SER A 775 20.48 -32.34 -24.21
C SER A 775 19.28 -32.92 -23.38
N ALA A 776 19.21 -34.20 -22.96
CA ALA A 776 17.98 -34.93 -22.52
C ALA A 776 17.66 -34.97 -20.99
N ASP A 777 16.49 -35.41 -20.47
CA ASP A 777 15.93 -35.03 -19.13
C ASP A 777 15.38 -36.16 -18.15
N GLY A 778 16.14 -36.72 -17.18
CA GLY A 778 15.88 -37.95 -16.33
C GLY A 778 16.76 -39.24 -15.89
N THR A 779 18.04 -39.80 -15.93
CA THR A 779 19.56 -39.91 -16.27
C THR A 779 20.77 -38.97 -15.87
N LEU A 780 21.32 -39.09 -14.64
CA LEU A 780 22.25 -38.26 -13.78
C LEU A 780 22.91 -36.93 -14.24
N ALA A 781 24.25 -36.95 -14.24
CA ALA A 781 25.03 -35.74 -14.02
C ALA A 781 26.47 -35.84 -14.52
N SER A 782 26.79 -34.99 -15.50
CA SER A 782 28.11 -34.40 -15.79
C SER A 782 27.84 -33.22 -16.75
N SER A 783 27.86 -33.27 -18.09
CA SER A 783 28.42 -34.22 -19.07
C SER A 783 28.50 -33.58 -20.46
N SER A 784 27.55 -32.69 -20.80
CA SER A 784 27.44 -32.08 -22.12
C SER A 784 26.69 -30.73 -22.12
N THR A 785 25.44 -30.62 -21.64
CA THR A 785 24.41 -29.58 -22.04
C THR A 785 23.27 -28.79 -21.18
N ILE A 786 23.53 -27.71 -20.35
CA ILE A 786 22.72 -26.71 -19.50
C ILE A 786 22.33 -25.27 -20.03
N THR A 787 21.50 -24.52 -19.28
CA THR A 787 21.42 -23.04 -19.14
C THR A 787 20.75 -22.57 -17.80
N VAL A 788 20.54 -21.26 -17.52
CA VAL A 788 19.61 -20.55 -16.55
C VAL A 788 19.69 -19.06 -16.99
N SER A 789 18.75 -18.10 -16.87
CA SER A 789 19.15 -16.71 -16.57
C SER A 789 18.16 -15.78 -15.89
N GLN A 790 17.12 -16.32 -15.25
CA GLN A 790 16.55 -15.64 -14.11
C GLN A 790 16.09 -16.65 -13.06
N ILE A 791 15.98 -16.35 -11.76
CA ILE A 791 15.47 -17.36 -10.83
C ILE A 791 14.59 -16.91 -9.65
N ARG A 792 13.81 -17.81 -8.96
CA ARG A 792 12.78 -17.52 -7.91
C ARG A 792 12.10 -18.75 -7.17
N MET A 793 11.31 -18.76 -6.05
CA MET A 793 10.79 -20.02 -5.33
C MET A 793 9.49 -19.96 -4.42
N ASP A 794 9.23 -20.95 -3.55
CA ASP A 794 7.99 -21.63 -3.10
C ASP A 794 7.49 -21.45 -1.66
N LEU A 795 6.45 -22.24 -1.35
CA LEU A 795 6.06 -22.60 0.02
C LEU A 795 6.59 -23.98 0.48
N GLU A 796 6.75 -25.00 -0.38
CA GLU A 796 7.29 -26.36 -0.14
C GLU A 796 8.74 -26.62 -0.66
N ASN A 797 9.39 -25.59 -1.23
CA ASN A 797 10.86 -25.35 -1.17
C ASN A 797 11.78 -26.30 -1.97
N ASN A 798 11.25 -26.79 -3.08
CA ASN A 798 11.70 -27.95 -3.80
C ASN A 798 11.71 -27.51 -5.27
N LEU A 799 12.83 -27.21 -5.92
CA LEU A 799 13.02 -26.07 -6.86
C LEU A 799 12.78 -26.10 -8.44
N TYR A 800 11.87 -25.27 -9.03
CA TYR A 800 11.63 -24.83 -10.47
C TYR A 800 12.92 -24.37 -11.31
N PHE A 801 14.21 -24.69 -11.02
CA PHE A 801 15.52 -24.07 -11.49
C PHE A 801 15.81 -23.67 -12.97
N ASN A 802 15.69 -22.41 -13.43
CA ASN A 802 15.59 -22.07 -14.87
C ASN A 802 16.73 -22.44 -15.81
N ASP A 803 16.46 -22.24 -17.08
CA ASP A 803 17.29 -22.63 -18.19
C ASP A 803 17.55 -21.50 -19.20
N GLY A 804 17.40 -21.73 -20.51
CA GLY A 804 18.06 -21.25 -21.74
C GLY A 804 17.26 -20.83 -23.00
N ASN A 805 16.57 -21.73 -23.70
CA ASN A 805 15.95 -21.81 -25.04
C ASN A 805 14.38 -21.64 -25.13
N ASN A 806 13.70 -20.49 -24.93
CA ASN A 806 12.27 -20.21 -24.58
C ASN A 806 11.37 -21.37 -23.99
N ARG A 807 11.91 -22.46 -23.41
CA ARG A 807 11.33 -23.70 -22.81
C ARG A 807 10.98 -23.72 -21.32
N ILE A 808 10.39 -24.77 -20.69
CA ILE A 808 10.22 -24.90 -19.20
C ILE A 808 10.89 -26.20 -18.64
N ARG A 809 11.26 -26.55 -17.40
CA ARG A 809 11.60 -27.95 -16.92
C ARG A 809 11.12 -28.28 -15.53
N LYS A 810 11.92 -28.64 -14.49
CA LYS A 810 11.50 -28.64 -13.05
C LYS A 810 12.65 -28.23 -11.99
N ILE A 811 13.59 -28.73 -11.14
CA ILE A 811 14.32 -29.93 -10.71
C ILE A 811 13.39 -30.84 -9.88
N ASN A 812 13.93 -31.35 -8.78
CA ASN A 812 13.54 -32.44 -7.96
C ASN A 812 14.50 -32.36 -6.76
N ALA A 813 14.11 -31.96 -5.54
CA ALA A 813 15.11 -31.81 -4.46
C ALA A 813 15.55 -33.18 -3.91
N ILE A 814 14.78 -34.23 -4.23
CA ILE A 814 14.96 -35.59 -3.75
C ILE A 814 15.87 -36.40 -4.69
N THR A 815 15.66 -36.43 -6.02
CA THR A 815 16.58 -37.15 -6.94
C THR A 815 17.27 -36.28 -8.00
N ASN A 816 17.07 -34.96 -8.00
CA ASN A 816 17.84 -33.99 -8.77
C ASN A 816 17.83 -34.17 -10.31
N LYS A 817 16.65 -34.37 -10.92
CA LYS A 817 16.44 -34.62 -12.38
C LYS A 817 15.96 -33.41 -13.22
N ILE A 818 15.76 -33.57 -14.55
CA ILE A 818 14.75 -32.84 -15.36
C ILE A 818 13.76 -33.78 -16.07
N THR A 819 12.59 -33.31 -16.54
CA THR A 819 11.56 -33.97 -17.40
C THR A 819 10.55 -32.91 -17.91
N THR A 820 9.32 -33.21 -18.41
CA THR A 820 8.54 -32.35 -19.36
C THR A 820 7.01 -32.16 -19.18
N VAL A 821 6.37 -31.18 -19.87
CA VAL A 821 5.00 -31.22 -20.46
C VAL A 821 4.85 -30.40 -21.77
N ALA A 822 4.72 -29.05 -21.77
CA ALA A 822 4.22 -28.25 -22.95
C ALA A 822 5.29 -27.52 -23.82
N GLY A 823 4.93 -26.56 -24.70
CA GLY A 823 5.76 -25.80 -25.69
C GLY A 823 6.77 -26.48 -26.70
N ASN A 824 7.45 -25.76 -27.66
CA ASN A 824 8.56 -26.27 -28.57
C ASN A 824 10.00 -25.65 -28.70
N GLY A 825 10.21 -24.60 -29.51
CA GLY A 825 11.20 -24.68 -30.59
C GLY A 825 11.27 -23.53 -31.63
N ILE A 826 10.17 -22.82 -31.96
CA ILE A 826 10.14 -21.45 -32.55
C ILE A 826 8.98 -20.61 -31.91
N SER A 827 9.23 -19.32 -31.64
CA SER A 827 8.45 -18.32 -30.85
C SER A 827 6.93 -18.08 -31.11
N GLY A 828 6.02 -18.97 -30.70
CA GLY A 828 4.57 -18.83 -31.00
C GLY A 828 3.72 -18.05 -30.01
N PHE A 829 2.61 -17.46 -30.51
CA PHE A 829 1.51 -16.86 -29.76
C PHE A 829 0.20 -17.64 -29.91
N SER A 830 0.24 -18.96 -29.78
CA SER A 830 -0.86 -19.80 -30.23
C SER A 830 -1.05 -21.21 -29.67
N GLY A 831 -1.71 -22.09 -30.44
CA GLY A 831 -1.95 -23.51 -30.24
C GLY A 831 -2.50 -23.94 -28.91
N ASP A 832 -2.81 -23.02 -28.00
CA ASP A 832 -4.02 -23.07 -27.20
C ASP A 832 -4.98 -24.16 -27.73
N GLY A 833 -5.45 -25.07 -26.89
CA GLY A 833 -6.71 -25.75 -27.11
C GLY A 833 -6.99 -26.77 -28.22
N THR A 834 -6.23 -27.83 -28.48
CA THR A 834 -6.58 -28.93 -29.44
C THR A 834 -6.16 -30.33 -28.89
N LEU A 835 -6.58 -31.52 -29.36
CA LEU A 835 -6.40 -32.82 -28.65
C LEU A 835 -4.94 -33.42 -28.51
N ALA A 836 -4.08 -32.84 -27.66
CA ALA A 836 -2.81 -33.33 -27.04
C ALA A 836 -1.60 -33.90 -27.87
N THR A 837 -0.67 -33.07 -28.39
CA THR A 837 0.65 -33.42 -29.02
C THR A 837 1.70 -32.30 -29.36
N SER A 838 1.40 -31.05 -29.82
CA SER A 838 2.34 -30.25 -30.69
C SER A 838 2.71 -28.77 -30.34
N ALA A 839 3.11 -28.48 -29.10
CA ALA A 839 3.30 -27.14 -28.49
C ALA A 839 4.46 -26.18 -28.95
N SER A 840 4.58 -24.81 -28.72
CA SER A 840 5.53 -23.77 -29.35
C SER A 840 5.68 -22.19 -29.03
N ILE A 841 6.74 -21.54 -28.43
CA ILE A 841 6.53 -20.30 -27.55
C ILE A 841 7.61 -19.15 -27.19
N GLN A 842 7.36 -17.85 -26.79
CA GLN A 842 8.40 -16.75 -26.46
C GLN A 842 8.15 -15.78 -25.21
N ILE A 843 8.99 -14.75 -24.81
CA ILE A 843 8.86 -13.77 -23.64
C ILE A 843 9.36 -12.28 -23.55
N SER A 844 9.10 -11.40 -22.50
CA SER A 844 8.32 -11.27 -21.15
C SER A 844 8.80 -11.68 -19.68
N ASP A 845 8.02 -12.30 -18.73
CA ASP A 845 8.49 -12.68 -17.32
C ASP A 845 7.84 -13.81 -16.33
N PHE A 846 8.26 -14.07 -15.03
CA PHE A 846 7.93 -15.23 -14.05
C PHE A 846 7.77 -15.09 -12.48
N CYS A 847 6.68 -15.65 -11.83
CA CYS A 847 6.49 -15.90 -10.33
C CYS A 847 5.74 -17.09 -9.54
N VAL A 848 5.15 -17.01 -8.26
CA VAL A 848 4.55 -18.06 -7.24
C VAL A 848 3.39 -17.82 -6.15
N ASP A 849 2.29 -18.57 -6.02
CA ASP A 849 1.39 -18.57 -4.85
C ASP A 849 0.66 -19.87 -4.54
N SER A 850 -0.25 -19.87 -3.57
CA SER A 850 -0.57 -20.80 -2.47
C SER A 850 -1.07 -22.22 -2.72
N HIS A 851 -1.45 -22.62 -3.94
CA HIS A 851 -1.51 -24.03 -4.36
C HIS A 851 -1.07 -24.28 -5.83
N GLY A 852 -0.55 -23.29 -6.59
CA GLY A 852 0.26 -23.44 -7.85
C GLY A 852 -0.21 -22.78 -9.20
N PHE A 853 -1.32 -22.02 -9.24
CA PHE A 853 -1.88 -21.26 -10.39
C PHE A 853 -0.85 -20.28 -11.03
N ILE A 854 0.18 -20.61 -11.82
CA ILE A 854 1.06 -19.56 -12.44
C ILE A 854 0.37 -18.27 -13.07
N PHE A 855 -0.08 -17.14 -12.47
CA PHE A 855 -0.71 -15.96 -13.16
C PHE A 855 0.23 -15.04 -13.99
N ILE A 856 -0.21 -13.82 -14.39
CA ILE A 856 0.19 -13.15 -15.66
C ILE A 856 0.75 -11.72 -15.81
N ALA A 857 1.75 -11.57 -16.71
CA ALA A 857 2.22 -10.34 -17.38
C ALA A 857 3.24 -10.60 -18.52
N ASN A 858 2.65 -11.06 -19.62
CA ASN A 858 3.16 -11.73 -20.80
C ASN A 858 3.71 -10.91 -21.96
N GLY A 859 4.00 -9.62 -21.84
CA GLY A 859 4.75 -8.90 -22.86
C GLY A 859 4.62 -9.33 -24.30
N SER A 860 5.57 -10.04 -24.87
CA SER A 860 5.71 -9.91 -26.29
C SER A 860 4.80 -10.71 -27.27
N ASN A 861 3.88 -11.77 -27.07
CA ASN A 861 2.89 -12.72 -27.92
C ASN A 861 1.26 -12.58 -28.28
N TYR A 862 0.07 -12.97 -27.65
CA TYR A 862 -1.28 -12.19 -27.56
C TYR A 862 -2.44 -12.19 -26.35
N ARG A 863 -3.23 -13.18 -25.80
CA ARG A 863 -4.49 -13.09 -24.86
C ARG A 863 -4.48 -13.00 -23.21
N VAL A 864 -5.06 -13.73 -22.12
CA VAL A 864 -4.48 -13.93 -20.63
C VAL A 864 -4.17 -15.37 -19.97
N ARG A 865 -2.92 -15.90 -19.80
CA ARG A 865 -2.34 -17.18 -20.41
C ARG A 865 -2.63 -18.64 -19.96
N VAL A 866 -2.84 -19.03 -18.69
CA VAL A 866 -2.88 -20.40 -18.09
C VAL A 866 -1.86 -21.51 -18.55
N VAL A 867 -1.73 -22.74 -17.96
CA VAL A 867 -0.98 -24.01 -18.33
C VAL A 867 -1.44 -25.24 -17.56
N ASP A 868 -1.76 -25.09 -16.28
CA ASP A 868 -2.00 -26.21 -15.36
C ASP A 868 -0.79 -27.13 -15.06
N ALA A 869 -0.40 -27.21 -13.79
CA ALA A 869 0.66 -28.08 -13.27
C ALA A 869 0.12 -29.41 -12.73
N SER A 870 -1.19 -29.52 -12.51
CA SER A 870 -1.88 -30.79 -12.29
C SER A 870 -2.15 -31.53 -13.61
N THR A 871 -2.51 -30.82 -14.69
CA THR A 871 -2.90 -31.43 -15.98
C THR A 871 -2.01 -31.10 -17.19
N GLY A 872 -1.53 -29.86 -17.34
CA GLY A 872 -0.91 -29.40 -18.58
C GLY A 872 -1.85 -29.30 -19.78
N ILE A 873 -3.20 -29.34 -19.62
CA ILE A 873 -4.20 -29.57 -20.70
C ILE A 873 -4.60 -28.26 -21.43
N ILE A 874 -3.60 -27.63 -22.02
CA ILE A 874 -3.55 -26.25 -22.54
C ILE A 874 -4.77 -25.64 -23.32
N SER A 875 -4.96 -24.30 -23.33
CA SER A 875 -6.26 -23.62 -23.03
C SER A 875 -6.22 -22.06 -22.80
N THR A 876 -7.36 -21.40 -22.45
CA THR A 876 -7.67 -19.93 -22.57
C THR A 876 -9.12 -19.55 -22.17
N PHE A 877 -9.58 -18.29 -21.90
CA PHE A 877 -10.96 -17.90 -21.40
C PHE A 877 -11.36 -16.43 -21.73
N GLY A 878 -12.53 -15.96 -22.24
CA GLY A 878 -12.78 -14.55 -22.74
C GLY A 878 -12.90 -14.23 -24.29
N SER A 879 -12.61 -12.99 -24.75
CA SER A 879 -12.68 -12.50 -26.18
C SER A 879 -11.40 -11.95 -26.96
N GLY A 880 -10.68 -10.88 -26.59
CA GLY A 880 -9.22 -10.66 -26.87
C GLY A 880 -8.61 -9.73 -28.01
N VAL A 881 -8.22 -8.44 -27.80
CA VAL A 881 -7.97 -7.38 -28.88
C VAL A 881 -6.99 -6.17 -28.55
N SER A 882 -6.77 -5.15 -29.41
CA SER A 882 -6.04 -3.86 -29.17
C SER A 882 -7.05 -2.76 -28.82
N ALA A 883 -6.65 -1.73 -28.07
CA ALA A 883 -7.42 -0.51 -27.88
C ALA A 883 -6.49 0.69 -27.81
N THR A 884 -6.93 1.75 -28.46
CA THR A 884 -6.14 2.95 -28.76
C THR A 884 -6.55 4.18 -27.94
N THR A 885 -7.43 4.01 -26.94
CA THR A 885 -8.22 5.09 -26.32
C THR A 885 -8.38 4.98 -24.80
N SER A 886 -8.86 6.08 -24.18
CA SER A 886 -8.90 6.32 -22.74
C SER A 886 -10.24 6.13 -22.02
N ASN A 887 -11.10 5.22 -22.51
CA ASN A 887 -11.94 4.50 -21.57
C ASN A 887 -11.72 3.03 -21.86
N PHE A 888 -11.11 2.37 -20.89
CA PHE A 888 -10.76 0.97 -21.01
C PHE A 888 -12.04 0.09 -20.79
N GLY A 889 -13.12 0.64 -20.19
CA GLY A 889 -14.38 0.01 -19.69
C GLY A 889 -14.52 -0.25 -18.15
N ASP A 890 -14.12 0.68 -17.26
CA ASP A 890 -13.98 0.45 -15.79
C ASP A 890 -15.27 -0.11 -15.12
N GLY A 891 -15.16 -0.91 -14.06
CA GLY A 891 -16.25 -1.67 -13.43
C GLY A 891 -16.66 -3.05 -14.03
N GLY A 892 -16.27 -3.42 -15.26
CA GLY A 892 -16.57 -4.71 -15.92
C GLY A 892 -15.69 -5.96 -15.59
N PRO A 893 -15.93 -7.11 -16.26
CA PRO A 893 -15.39 -8.44 -15.91
C PRO A 893 -14.21 -8.94 -16.75
N ILE A 894 -13.64 -10.11 -16.36
CA ILE A 894 -12.31 -10.62 -16.78
C ILE A 894 -12.18 -10.65 -18.31
N SER A 895 -13.31 -10.82 -19.00
CA SER A 895 -13.50 -11.11 -20.41
C SER A 895 -13.73 -9.94 -21.40
N ALA A 896 -13.76 -8.65 -20.99
CA ALA A 896 -14.55 -7.61 -21.72
C ALA A 896 -13.95 -6.18 -22.02
N ALA A 897 -12.84 -6.01 -22.73
CA ALA A 897 -11.69 -5.35 -22.08
C ALA A 897 -10.78 -4.33 -22.81
N LYS A 898 -9.54 -3.96 -22.31
CA LYS A 898 -8.43 -3.04 -22.79
C LYS A 898 -6.93 -3.10 -22.19
N PHE A 899 -6.12 -4.20 -22.16
CA PHE A 899 -4.67 -4.39 -21.67
C PHE A 899 -3.49 -3.87 -22.56
N HIS A 900 -2.51 -3.00 -22.22
CA HIS A 900 -1.43 -2.53 -23.17
C HIS A 900 0.01 -2.44 -22.64
N TYR A 901 0.97 -3.10 -23.32
CA TYR A 901 2.45 -3.25 -23.19
C TYR A 901 2.76 -3.56 -21.67
N PRO A 902 3.13 -4.80 -21.22
CA PRO A 902 3.46 -5.16 -19.82
C PRO A 902 4.61 -6.17 -19.42
N ASN A 903 5.67 -5.69 -18.72
CA ASN A 903 6.94 -6.37 -18.28
C ASN A 903 7.10 -6.78 -16.81
N GLY A 904 6.02 -6.92 -16.08
CA GLY A 904 5.95 -7.16 -14.63
C GLY A 904 4.95 -8.26 -14.30
N ILE A 905 4.70 -8.39 -13.00
CA ILE A 905 3.63 -9.01 -12.20
C ILE A 905 3.99 -8.67 -10.77
N PHE A 906 3.07 -8.58 -9.84
CA PHE A 906 3.25 -9.11 -8.52
C PHE A 906 1.99 -9.91 -8.06
N ILE A 907 1.88 -10.69 -6.97
CA ILE A 907 0.69 -11.39 -6.41
C ILE A 907 0.97 -11.34 -4.80
N ASP A 908 0.30 -10.71 -3.75
CA ASP A 908 0.60 -10.65 -2.19
C ASP A 908 0.20 -11.63 -0.98
N LYS A 909 -1.01 -11.69 -0.34
CA LYS A 909 -1.31 -12.61 0.82
C LYS A 909 -2.71 -13.21 1.28
N ASN A 910 -3.91 -12.95 0.72
CA ASN A 910 -5.20 -13.69 0.96
C ASN A 910 -6.39 -13.40 -0.02
N ASP A 911 -6.78 -14.28 -0.93
CA ASP A 911 -7.81 -13.97 -1.94
C ASP A 911 -7.55 -12.83 -2.98
N ASN A 912 -7.70 -11.52 -2.70
CA ASN A 912 -8.03 -10.34 -3.59
C ASN A 912 -6.90 -9.48 -4.31
N ILE A 913 -6.99 -9.18 -5.64
CA ILE A 913 -5.94 -9.03 -6.73
C ILE A 913 -5.55 -7.61 -7.39
N PHE A 914 -4.50 -7.48 -8.29
CA PHE A 914 -3.68 -6.28 -8.79
C PHE A 914 -2.69 -6.18 -10.17
N ILE A 915 -2.96 -6.36 -11.53
CA ILE A 915 -2.14 -6.30 -12.87
C ILE A 915 -1.51 -4.95 -13.48
N ALA A 916 -0.27 -4.91 -14.00
CA ALA A 916 0.56 -3.71 -14.19
C ALA A 916 1.30 -3.15 -15.47
N ASP A 917 0.74 -2.63 -16.52
CA ASP A 917 1.48 -2.17 -17.76
C ASP A 917 2.34 -0.82 -17.83
N ARG A 918 3.00 -0.45 -18.96
CA ARG A 918 3.90 0.76 -19.16
C ARG A 918 3.61 1.79 -20.27
N SER A 919 2.40 1.98 -20.79
CA SER A 919 2.21 3.15 -21.70
C SER A 919 1.52 4.47 -21.23
N PHE A 920 0.48 4.60 -20.34
CA PHE A 920 -0.09 5.95 -19.96
C PHE A 920 -0.96 6.33 -18.67
N GLY A 921 -1.82 5.64 -17.83
CA GLY A 921 -2.16 6.14 -16.42
C GLY A 921 -3.24 5.81 -15.25
N VAL A 922 -4.23 4.87 -15.06
CA VAL A 922 -5.30 4.86 -13.91
C VAL A 922 -5.56 3.67 -12.82
N VAL A 923 -4.62 3.03 -12.08
CA VAL A 923 -4.58 1.75 -11.24
C VAL A 923 -5.69 0.67 -11.07
N ARG A 924 -5.53 -0.55 -11.64
CA ARG A 924 -6.58 -1.55 -11.98
C ARG A 924 -7.40 -2.42 -10.85
N LYS A 925 -7.50 -2.11 -9.50
CA LYS A 925 -8.28 -2.63 -8.26
C LYS A 925 -9.07 -4.00 -8.13
N VAL A 926 -8.70 -4.86 -7.13
CA VAL A 926 -9.46 -5.86 -6.24
C VAL A 926 -10.99 -6.06 -6.45
N ASP A 927 -11.67 -7.23 -6.25
CA ASP A 927 -11.56 -8.29 -5.18
C ASP A 927 -11.96 -9.76 -5.61
N LYS A 928 -11.21 -10.86 -5.23
CA LYS A 928 -11.10 -12.31 -5.76
C LYS A 928 -12.41 -13.05 -6.02
N ILE A 929 -13.45 -12.45 -5.48
CA ILE A 929 -14.71 -13.03 -5.08
C ILE A 929 -15.84 -12.39 -5.89
N THR A 930 -15.69 -11.10 -6.27
CA THR A 930 -16.78 -10.15 -6.53
C THR A 930 -17.25 -9.98 -7.98
N GLY A 931 -16.37 -10.12 -8.97
CA GLY A 931 -16.70 -9.90 -10.39
C GLY A 931 -16.48 -8.48 -10.95
N ILE A 932 -16.04 -7.50 -10.13
CA ILE A 932 -15.79 -6.10 -10.52
C ILE A 932 -14.41 -5.58 -10.06
N ILE A 933 -13.82 -4.69 -10.85
CA ILE A 933 -12.39 -4.39 -10.83
C ILE A 933 -12.12 -2.98 -11.39
N ASN A 934 -11.14 -2.22 -10.91
CA ASN A 934 -11.34 -0.75 -10.84
C ASN A 934 -10.10 0.15 -10.77
N THR A 935 -10.23 1.46 -10.89
CA THR A 935 -9.15 2.43 -10.64
C THR A 935 -8.88 2.68 -9.13
N VAL A 936 -7.63 2.63 -8.61
CA VAL A 936 -7.21 3.06 -7.22
C VAL A 936 -5.84 3.78 -7.13
N ALA A 937 -5.30 4.28 -8.25
CA ALA A 937 -4.27 5.31 -8.34
C ALA A 937 -4.25 5.87 -9.77
N GLY A 938 -3.68 7.02 -10.03
CA GLY A 938 -3.55 7.65 -11.34
C GLY A 938 -4.77 8.08 -12.14
N ASN A 939 -4.54 8.79 -13.26
CA ASN A 939 -5.57 9.43 -14.11
C ASN A 939 -5.60 9.03 -15.61
N GLY A 940 -4.67 8.21 -16.11
CA GLY A 940 -4.70 7.68 -17.49
C GLY A 940 -3.77 8.31 -18.53
N THR A 941 -2.95 9.33 -18.18
CA THR A 941 -2.22 10.13 -19.19
C THR A 941 -0.70 10.25 -18.99
N TYR A 942 0.13 10.15 -20.05
CA TYR A 942 1.59 10.35 -19.98
C TYR A 942 2.04 11.83 -19.93
N GLY A 943 1.74 12.56 -18.83
CA GLY A 943 2.52 13.73 -18.39
C GLY A 943 2.34 14.07 -16.89
N SER A 944 3.41 14.10 -16.07
CA SER A 944 3.36 14.11 -14.58
C SER A 944 2.71 15.32 -13.92
N THR A 945 1.96 15.11 -12.82
CA THR A 945 1.19 16.20 -12.20
C THR A 945 0.84 16.15 -10.70
N ALA A 946 0.33 15.05 -10.12
CA ALA A 946 -0.32 15.12 -8.79
C ALA A 946 0.64 15.34 -7.60
N VAL A 947 0.12 15.33 -6.38
CA VAL A 947 0.84 15.90 -5.23
C VAL A 947 0.53 15.12 -3.97
N ASP A 948 1.43 15.23 -3.01
CA ASP A 948 1.35 14.70 -1.67
C ASP A 948 0.11 15.18 -0.94
N GLY A 949 -0.47 14.29 -0.14
CA GLY A 949 -1.74 14.52 0.53
C GLY A 949 -2.98 14.41 -0.36
N THR A 950 -2.84 14.22 -1.69
CA THR A 950 -4.00 14.12 -2.60
C THR A 950 -4.64 12.72 -2.56
N ILE A 951 -5.60 12.46 -3.47
CA ILE A 951 -6.22 11.14 -3.68
C ILE A 951 -5.56 10.44 -4.85
N ALA A 952 -5.49 9.12 -4.74
CA ALA A 952 -4.66 8.30 -5.60
C ALA A 952 -4.82 8.54 -7.09
N THR A 953 -6.06 8.72 -7.51
CA THR A 953 -6.48 8.72 -8.90
C THR A 953 -6.47 10.12 -9.52
N ALA A 954 -6.00 11.13 -8.78
CA ALA A 954 -6.21 12.54 -9.13
C ALA A 954 -5.29 13.09 -10.22
N GLY A 955 -4.11 12.49 -10.45
CA GLY A 955 -3.19 13.01 -11.47
C GLY A 955 -2.42 11.94 -12.22
N SER A 956 -1.68 12.42 -13.20
CA SER A 956 -0.88 11.67 -14.18
C SER A 956 0.53 11.51 -13.67
N LEU A 957 1.13 10.38 -13.99
CA LEU A 957 2.20 9.84 -13.18
C LEU A 957 3.59 10.21 -13.75
N GLY A 958 4.68 9.61 -13.25
CA GLY A 958 6.08 9.48 -13.74
C GLY A 958 6.61 8.31 -14.62
N ASN A 959 7.34 7.29 -14.13
CA ASN A 959 7.56 6.03 -14.87
C ASN A 959 8.04 4.83 -13.96
N ILE A 960 7.05 4.01 -13.61
CA ILE A 960 6.98 2.82 -12.71
C ILE A 960 7.88 1.70 -13.31
N SER A 961 8.00 0.47 -12.77
CA SER A 961 8.30 -0.76 -13.57
C SER A 961 8.63 -2.09 -12.87
N ASN A 962 8.26 -2.35 -11.61
CA ASN A 962 7.81 -3.67 -11.04
C ASN A 962 7.05 -3.43 -9.67
N ILE A 963 6.39 -4.39 -8.94
CA ILE A 963 5.54 -4.18 -7.70
C ILE A 963 5.27 -5.32 -6.58
N PHE A 964 4.14 -5.37 -5.77
CA PHE A 964 3.92 -5.65 -4.25
C PHE A 964 2.47 -5.25 -3.67
N VAL A 965 1.95 -5.60 -2.43
CA VAL A 965 0.91 -4.87 -1.56
C VAL A 965 0.50 -5.51 -0.17
N ASP A 966 0.37 -4.75 0.94
CA ASP A 966 0.84 -5.29 2.26
C ASP A 966 -0.13 -6.15 3.13
N THR A 967 0.33 -6.57 4.34
CA THR A 967 -0.47 -7.43 5.26
C THR A 967 -1.77 -6.73 5.60
N THR A 968 -1.60 -5.43 5.84
CA THR A 968 -2.61 -4.43 6.14
C THR A 968 -3.27 -3.94 4.84
N GLY A 969 -2.61 -4.12 3.69
CA GLY A 969 -3.10 -4.02 2.31
C GLY A 969 -2.84 -2.68 1.63
N ASN A 970 -2.07 -1.80 2.27
CA ASN A 970 -1.62 -0.52 1.75
C ASN A 970 -0.88 -0.72 0.40
N LEU A 971 -1.02 0.23 -0.55
CA LEU A 971 -0.57 0.13 -1.95
C LEU A 971 0.66 1.00 -2.26
N TYR A 972 1.63 0.35 -2.85
CA TYR A 972 2.98 0.81 -3.03
C TYR A 972 3.21 1.02 -4.57
N LEU A 973 4.40 1.40 -5.13
CA LEU A 973 4.55 1.69 -6.61
C LEU A 973 5.98 1.72 -7.34
N GLN A 974 6.34 2.63 -8.27
CA GLN A 974 7.72 2.95 -8.81
C GLN A 974 7.78 4.42 -9.27
N GLU A 975 8.35 4.82 -10.44
CA GLU A 975 8.81 6.15 -10.97
C GLU A 975 10.34 6.38 -11.19
N VAL A 976 10.81 7.36 -12.00
CA VAL A 976 12.22 7.88 -12.06
C VAL A 976 12.52 8.14 -10.59
N ALA A 977 13.34 7.35 -9.90
CA ALA A 977 13.75 7.66 -8.53
C ALA A 977 12.69 8.17 -7.59
N ALA A 978 11.53 7.55 -7.63
CA ALA A 978 10.35 8.11 -7.03
C ALA A 978 9.24 7.25 -6.43
N ILE A 979 9.51 6.58 -5.34
CA ILE A 979 8.54 5.83 -4.58
C ILE A 979 8.00 6.74 -3.49
N ARG A 980 6.69 6.95 -3.62
CA ARG A 980 5.83 7.92 -2.95
C ARG A 980 4.33 7.39 -2.95
N LYS A 981 3.44 7.42 -1.93
CA LYS A 981 2.41 6.39 -1.46
C LYS A 981 1.16 6.08 -2.29
N VAL A 982 0.47 4.94 -2.03
CA VAL A 982 -1.01 4.77 -2.11
C VAL A 982 -1.68 4.07 -0.91
N GLU A 983 -2.43 4.77 -0.07
CA GLU A 983 -3.09 4.15 1.09
C GLU A 983 -4.34 3.35 0.74
N LYS A 984 -4.47 2.12 1.26
CA LYS A 984 -5.70 1.31 1.11
C LYS A 984 -6.89 1.84 1.91
N THR A 985 -6.66 2.40 3.10
CA THR A 985 -7.72 2.85 4.01
C THR A 985 -8.29 4.22 3.64
N THR A 986 -7.51 5.08 3.00
CA THR A 986 -7.89 6.48 2.72
C THR A 986 -7.80 6.86 1.24
N GLY A 987 -7.10 6.08 0.40
CA GLY A 987 -6.69 6.50 -0.94
C GLY A 987 -5.65 7.65 -0.93
N ILE A 988 -5.17 8.08 0.24
CA ILE A 988 -4.23 9.20 0.42
C ILE A 988 -2.80 8.74 0.16
N ILE A 989 -1.99 9.72 -0.24
CA ILE A 989 -1.09 9.55 -1.35
C ILE A 989 0.05 10.57 -1.04
N THR A 990 1.20 10.12 -0.51
CA THR A 990 2.13 10.84 0.43
C THR A 990 3.56 10.22 0.55
N THR A 991 4.34 10.50 1.61
CA THR A 991 5.68 11.07 1.45
C THR A 991 6.71 10.68 2.54
N ILE A 992 7.93 10.17 2.26
CA ILE A 992 9.16 10.45 3.09
C ILE A 992 10.52 10.54 2.36
N ALA A 993 11.01 9.66 1.46
CA ALA A 993 12.48 9.50 1.28
C ALA A 993 13.28 9.68 -0.07
N GLY A 994 13.10 10.72 -0.90
CA GLY A 994 14.06 11.23 -1.92
C GLY A 994 13.53 12.43 -2.77
N ASN A 995 14.21 12.97 -3.80
CA ASN A 995 14.11 14.44 -4.05
C ASN A 995 13.84 15.14 -5.44
N LYS A 996 13.76 14.46 -6.59
CA LYS A 996 13.45 14.97 -7.98
C LYS A 996 14.66 15.01 -8.93
N ILE A 997 15.85 14.55 -8.50
CA ILE A 997 17.10 14.65 -9.31
C ILE A 997 17.98 13.38 -9.31
N ALA A 998 18.57 13.07 -10.47
CA ALA A 998 19.55 12.01 -10.72
C ALA A 998 20.99 12.39 -10.32
N GLY A 999 21.30 12.31 -9.03
CA GLY A 999 22.66 12.54 -8.51
C GLY A 999 22.96 11.69 -7.27
N PHE A 1000 24.21 11.62 -6.83
CA PHE A 1000 24.55 10.91 -5.58
C PHE A 1000 24.33 11.83 -4.38
N SER A 1001 23.31 11.66 -3.52
CA SER A 1001 23.20 12.50 -2.31
C SER A 1001 22.27 12.02 -1.18
N GLY A 1002 22.51 12.53 0.04
CA GLY A 1002 21.59 12.49 1.18
C GLY A 1002 21.94 11.47 2.27
N ASP A 1003 23.22 11.14 2.42
CA ASP A 1003 23.69 10.00 3.20
C ASP A 1003 23.91 10.37 4.67
N GLY A 1004 23.42 9.57 5.62
CA GLY A 1004 23.20 9.97 7.02
C GLY A 1004 22.02 10.92 7.26
N GLY A 1005 21.45 11.49 6.20
CA GLY A 1005 20.46 12.57 6.28
C GLY A 1005 19.01 12.13 6.13
N ILE A 1006 18.13 13.13 6.10
CA ILE A 1006 16.70 12.91 5.83
C ILE A 1006 16.55 12.38 4.41
N ALA A 1007 16.17 11.11 4.34
CA ALA A 1007 15.08 10.66 3.51
C ALA A 1007 14.69 11.61 2.37
N THR A 1008 13.81 12.58 2.64
CA THR A 1008 13.16 13.57 1.73
C THR A 1008 14.10 14.16 0.69
N ASN A 1009 15.38 14.28 1.01
CA ASN A 1009 16.35 15.09 0.30
C ASN A 1009 17.33 14.23 -0.51
N ALA A 1010 17.18 12.90 -0.46
CA ALA A 1010 17.97 11.94 -1.19
C ALA A 1010 17.76 12.01 -2.72
N GLN A 1011 18.78 12.42 -3.46
CA GLN A 1011 18.90 11.99 -4.86
C GLN A 1011 19.20 10.49 -4.85
N ILE A 1012 18.59 9.72 -5.77
CA ILE A 1012 18.62 8.24 -5.89
C ILE A 1012 18.21 7.83 -7.32
N ASN A 1013 18.32 6.56 -7.75
CA ASN A 1013 18.10 6.09 -9.13
C ASN A 1013 17.77 4.58 -9.13
N PRO A 1014 16.50 4.11 -8.97
CA PRO A 1014 16.17 2.94 -8.12
C PRO A 1014 15.01 1.95 -8.60
N GLY A 1015 14.86 0.73 -8.04
CA GLY A 1015 13.95 -0.47 -8.26
C GLY A 1015 14.60 -1.88 -8.50
N GLY A 1016 14.62 -3.04 -7.74
CA GLY A 1016 14.05 -3.87 -6.61
C GLY A 1016 13.22 -3.31 -5.47
N PHE A 1017 13.19 -3.93 -4.27
CA PHE A 1017 12.97 -3.36 -2.92
C PHE A 1017 12.92 -4.35 -1.76
N THR A 1018 12.63 -3.91 -0.53
CA THR A 1018 11.71 -4.56 0.42
C THR A 1018 11.27 -3.71 1.60
N LEU A 1019 10.27 -4.21 2.33
CA LEU A 1019 10.10 -4.06 3.79
C LEU A 1019 11.06 -4.97 4.52
N ASP A 1020 11.52 -4.59 5.71
CA ASP A 1020 11.83 -5.66 6.66
C ASP A 1020 10.58 -6.50 7.02
N LYS A 1021 10.73 -7.64 7.67
CA LYS A 1021 9.61 -8.50 8.07
C LYS A 1021 8.44 -7.80 8.76
N THR A 1022 8.73 -6.73 9.51
CA THR A 1022 7.90 -6.28 10.64
C THR A 1022 6.98 -5.12 10.31
N GLY A 1023 7.27 -4.33 9.29
CA GLY A 1023 6.59 -3.06 9.04
C GLY A 1023 7.50 -1.84 9.08
N ASP A 1024 8.77 -2.00 9.45
CA ASP A 1024 9.58 -0.98 10.15
C ASP A 1024 10.73 -0.38 9.35
N ASN A 1025 11.24 -1.12 8.37
CA ASN A 1025 12.39 -0.74 7.56
C ASN A 1025 12.14 -1.00 6.07
N LEU A 1026 13.14 -0.69 5.27
CA LEU A 1026 12.90 -0.08 3.99
C LEU A 1026 14.19 -0.36 3.19
N LEU A 1027 14.14 -0.99 2.01
CA LEU A 1027 15.35 -1.35 1.22
C LEU A 1027 15.23 -1.15 -0.36
N ILE A 1028 16.18 -0.49 -1.09
CA ILE A 1028 16.10 0.23 -2.47
C ILE A 1028 17.40 0.47 -3.46
N ALA A 1029 18.17 -0.46 -4.09
CA ALA A 1029 19.42 -0.31 -4.95
C ALA A 1029 19.48 0.78 -6.05
N ASP A 1030 20.59 0.92 -6.80
CA ASP A 1030 20.69 1.98 -7.84
C ASP A 1030 21.32 1.83 -9.29
N VAL A 1031 20.53 1.85 -10.43
CA VAL A 1031 20.82 1.98 -11.93
C VAL A 1031 21.19 3.40 -12.35
N ALA A 1032 22.27 3.94 -11.86
CA ALA A 1032 23.54 3.42 -12.32
C ALA A 1032 24.65 3.78 -11.35
N ASN A 1033 24.33 4.01 -10.08
CA ASN A 1033 25.34 4.53 -9.17
C ASN A 1033 26.43 3.53 -8.94
N ASN A 1034 26.00 2.29 -8.93
CA ASN A 1034 26.71 1.27 -8.24
C ASN A 1034 26.81 1.87 -6.81
N ARG A 1035 25.73 1.90 -6.01
CA ARG A 1035 25.72 2.26 -4.57
C ARG A 1035 24.50 1.66 -3.86
N ILE A 1036 24.48 1.54 -2.53
CA ILE A 1036 23.35 0.98 -1.73
C ILE A 1036 23.13 1.73 -0.39
N ARG A 1037 21.90 2.26 -0.12
CA ARG A 1037 21.18 2.87 1.07
C ARG A 1037 20.31 1.97 2.06
N LYS A 1038 19.53 2.48 3.07
CA LYS A 1038 18.41 1.87 3.95
C LYS A 1038 17.59 3.03 4.55
N VAL A 1039 16.33 2.87 4.94
CA VAL A 1039 15.56 3.80 5.81
C VAL A 1039 14.71 3.01 6.81
N SER A 1040 14.25 3.69 7.85
CA SER A 1040 13.72 3.12 9.08
C SER A 1040 12.60 4.04 9.60
N PHE A 1041 11.34 3.59 9.68
CA PHE A 1041 10.19 4.44 10.11
C PHE A 1041 10.21 4.78 11.57
N ASN A 1042 10.68 3.80 12.36
CA ASN A 1042 10.70 3.90 13.80
C ASN A 1042 11.92 4.70 14.28
N ASN A 1043 12.71 5.33 13.40
CA ASN A 1043 13.77 6.23 13.82
C ASN A 1043 13.16 7.55 14.29
N ILE A 1044 13.34 7.83 15.57
CA ILE A 1044 12.95 9.10 16.18
C ILE A 1044 14.08 10.07 15.91
N VAL A 1045 13.91 10.88 14.88
CA VAL A 1045 14.86 11.94 14.55
C VAL A 1045 14.76 13.06 15.57
N LEU A 1046 15.86 13.28 16.26
CA LEU A 1046 16.09 14.35 17.22
C LEU A 1046 17.17 15.29 16.70
N CYS A 1047 17.13 16.53 17.16
CA CYS A 1047 18.10 17.55 16.77
C CYS A 1047 18.49 18.37 18.01
N PRO A 1048 19.75 18.80 18.17
CA PRO A 1048 20.19 19.54 19.35
C PRO A 1048 19.34 20.79 19.59
N GLY A 1049 18.84 20.94 20.83
CA GLY A 1049 18.04 22.12 21.23
C GLY A 1049 16.63 22.23 20.62
N THR A 1050 16.11 21.21 19.94
CA THR A 1050 14.73 21.22 19.44
C THR A 1050 13.71 20.77 20.49
N GLY A 1051 12.47 21.28 20.38
CA GLY A 1051 11.41 21.08 21.37
C GLY A 1051 10.85 19.66 21.45
N ASN A 1052 10.01 19.44 22.48
CA ASN A 1052 9.48 18.14 22.87
C ASN A 1052 8.86 17.35 21.69
N LYS A 1053 9.20 16.06 21.56
CA LYS A 1053 8.60 15.15 20.57
C LYS A 1053 7.72 14.08 21.23
N SER A 1054 6.52 13.91 20.69
CA SER A 1054 5.61 12.81 21.08
C SER A 1054 5.89 11.57 20.23
N ILE A 1055 6.00 10.41 20.87
CA ILE A 1055 5.93 9.10 20.21
C ILE A 1055 4.74 8.32 20.75
N THR A 1056 4.08 7.52 19.90
CA THR A 1056 2.87 6.79 20.26
C THR A 1056 3.04 5.31 19.97
N SER A 1057 2.64 4.47 20.92
CA SER A 1057 2.64 3.01 20.78
C SER A 1057 1.72 2.57 19.65
N ASN A 1058 2.20 1.69 18.77
CA ASN A 1058 1.38 1.04 17.75
C ASN A 1058 0.54 -0.13 18.30
N ILE A 1059 0.68 -0.48 19.58
CA ILE A 1059 -0.18 -1.43 20.29
C ILE A 1059 -1.08 -0.73 21.31
N SER A 1060 -2.33 -1.17 21.41
CA SER A 1060 -3.35 -0.57 22.29
C SER A 1060 -3.81 -1.53 23.39
N GLY A 1061 -3.85 -1.05 24.63
CA GLY A 1061 -4.34 -1.78 25.80
C GLY A 1061 -4.29 -0.91 27.06
N ALA A 1062 -4.64 -1.48 28.21
CA ALA A 1062 -4.91 -0.71 29.44
C ALA A 1062 -3.65 -0.40 30.25
N ALA A 1063 -2.67 -1.31 30.28
CA ALA A 1063 -1.47 -1.19 31.10
C ALA A 1063 -0.21 -0.98 30.23
N ASN A 1064 -0.06 0.24 29.69
CA ASN A 1064 1.10 0.63 28.90
C ASN A 1064 2.31 0.88 29.81
N LYS A 1065 3.51 0.46 29.40
CA LYS A 1065 4.79 0.70 30.09
C LYS A 1065 5.91 0.89 29.09
N TRP A 1066 6.56 2.05 29.09
CA TRP A 1066 7.70 2.31 28.20
C TRP A 1066 9.01 1.78 28.80
N GLU A 1067 9.86 1.25 27.93
CA GLU A 1067 11.19 0.72 28.22
C GLU A 1067 12.22 1.31 27.26
N MET A 1068 13.46 1.44 27.73
CA MET A 1068 14.61 1.87 26.93
C MET A 1068 15.73 0.82 26.95
N ASN A 1069 16.46 0.69 25.85
CA ASN A 1069 17.65 -0.15 25.70
C ASN A 1069 18.81 0.71 25.19
N ASN A 1070 19.92 0.71 25.93
CA ASN A 1070 21.17 1.43 25.63
C ASN A 1070 22.29 0.52 25.07
N GLY A 1071 21.94 -0.70 24.65
CA GLY A 1071 22.87 -1.76 24.26
C GLY A 1071 23.02 -2.89 25.28
N THR A 1072 22.46 -2.75 26.49
CA THR A 1072 22.52 -3.79 27.55
C THR A 1072 21.24 -4.61 27.73
N GLY A 1073 20.16 -4.26 27.01
CA GLY A 1073 18.83 -4.84 27.17
C GLY A 1073 17.77 -3.77 27.46
N PHE A 1074 16.49 -4.12 27.27
CA PHE A 1074 15.39 -3.20 27.58
C PHE A 1074 15.08 -3.20 29.09
N VAL A 1075 14.97 -2.00 29.66
CA VAL A 1075 14.57 -1.75 31.05
C VAL A 1075 13.50 -0.66 31.11
N PRO A 1076 12.50 -0.75 32.00
CA PRO A 1076 11.46 0.27 32.17
C PRO A 1076 12.02 1.67 32.44
N ILE A 1077 11.45 2.68 31.78
CA ILE A 1077 11.74 4.09 32.04
C ILE A 1077 10.64 4.74 32.88
N ALA A 1078 11.03 5.69 33.73
CA ALA A 1078 10.13 6.46 34.59
C ALA A 1078 10.03 7.92 34.11
N ASN A 1079 8.91 8.59 34.44
CA ASN A 1079 8.74 10.01 34.17
C ASN A 1079 9.86 10.82 34.86
N ASN A 1080 10.57 11.67 34.10
CA ASN A 1080 11.67 12.49 34.56
C ASN A 1080 11.83 13.74 33.66
N ALA A 1081 12.96 14.46 33.74
CA ALA A 1081 13.22 15.63 32.92
C ALA A 1081 13.29 15.35 31.40
N ASN A 1082 13.49 14.08 31.01
CA ASN A 1082 13.70 13.66 29.62
C ASN A 1082 12.48 12.90 29.05
N PHE A 1083 11.62 12.36 29.92
CA PHE A 1083 10.50 11.50 29.56
C PHE A 1083 9.23 11.86 30.35
N THR A 1084 8.08 12.01 29.69
CA THR A 1084 6.78 12.01 30.39
C THR A 1084 5.75 11.15 29.66
N GLY A 1085 4.79 10.57 30.37
CA GLY A 1085 3.83 9.61 29.79
C GLY A 1085 4.34 8.16 29.73
N THR A 1086 5.32 7.79 30.57
CA THR A 1086 5.91 6.43 30.58
C THR A 1086 4.95 5.27 30.89
N ASN A 1087 3.73 5.56 31.38
CA ASN A 1087 2.65 4.58 31.56
C ASN A 1087 1.44 4.83 30.62
N SER A 1088 1.61 5.68 29.60
CA SER A 1088 0.56 6.09 28.66
C SER A 1088 0.78 5.47 27.28
N ALA A 1089 -0.26 5.48 26.43
CA ALA A 1089 -0.12 5.07 25.03
C ALA A 1089 0.84 5.96 24.22
N SER A 1090 1.14 7.18 24.69
CA SER A 1090 2.13 8.09 24.12
C SER A 1090 3.16 8.54 25.15
N LEU A 1091 4.43 8.51 24.76
CA LEU A 1091 5.59 9.00 25.51
C LEU A 1091 6.04 10.33 24.90
N GLN A 1092 6.23 11.35 25.74
CA GLN A 1092 6.90 12.59 25.36
C GLN A 1092 8.40 12.47 25.64
N LEU A 1093 9.18 12.92 24.68
CA LEU A 1093 10.64 13.05 24.71
C LEU A 1093 10.97 14.53 24.87
N ILE A 1094 11.78 14.85 25.87
CA ILE A 1094 12.09 16.22 26.30
C ILE A 1094 13.62 16.33 26.40
N ASN A 1095 14.24 17.37 25.83
CA ASN A 1095 15.66 17.69 26.00
C ASN A 1095 16.62 16.48 25.95
N ILE A 1096 16.38 15.55 25.02
CA ILE A 1096 17.11 14.28 24.96
C ILE A 1096 18.61 14.55 24.66
N PRO A 1097 19.56 13.89 25.34
CA PRO A 1097 20.99 14.06 25.07
C PRO A 1097 21.44 13.43 23.75
N ASN A 1098 22.35 14.10 23.02
CA ASN A 1098 22.86 13.67 21.71
C ASN A 1098 23.51 12.27 21.76
N GLU A 1099 24.16 11.94 22.87
CA GLU A 1099 24.82 10.67 23.14
C GLU A 1099 23.86 9.47 23.30
N TRP A 1100 22.54 9.70 23.34
CA TRP A 1100 21.53 8.64 23.25
C TRP A 1100 21.22 8.25 21.79
N THR A 1101 21.99 8.73 20.81
CA THR A 1101 21.97 8.21 19.43
C THR A 1101 22.19 6.69 19.43
N GLY A 1102 21.28 5.95 18.80
CA GLY A 1102 21.28 4.48 18.75
C GLY A 1102 20.56 3.81 19.93
N TYR A 1103 20.11 4.56 20.94
CA TYR A 1103 19.30 4.00 22.03
C TYR A 1103 17.90 3.66 21.49
N GLN A 1104 17.31 2.61 22.02
CA GLN A 1104 16.05 2.05 21.57
C GLN A 1104 14.95 2.23 22.61
N LEU A 1105 13.73 2.52 22.18
CA LEU A 1105 12.53 2.68 23.00
C LEU A 1105 11.43 1.71 22.54
N ARG A 1106 10.64 1.17 23.46
CA ARG A 1106 9.44 0.39 23.15
C ARG A 1106 8.39 0.55 24.26
N CYS A 1107 7.13 0.27 23.95
CA CYS A 1107 6.06 0.09 24.93
C CYS A 1107 5.78 -1.41 25.11
N ILE A 1108 5.51 -1.83 26.34
CA ILE A 1108 4.81 -3.07 26.67
C ILE A 1108 3.36 -2.73 26.98
N THR A 1109 2.42 -3.49 26.41
CA THR A 1109 1.02 -3.43 26.81
C THR A 1109 0.45 -4.85 26.84
N ASP A 1110 -0.08 -5.27 27.99
CA ASP A 1110 -0.74 -6.58 28.17
C ASP A 1110 0.10 -7.78 27.66
N ASN A 1111 1.39 -7.80 28.04
CA ASN A 1111 2.45 -8.74 27.62
C ASN A 1111 2.77 -8.77 26.11
N LYS A 1112 2.33 -7.78 25.33
CA LYS A 1112 2.73 -7.55 23.94
C LYS A 1112 3.72 -6.39 23.88
N TYR A 1113 4.61 -6.41 22.90
CA TYR A 1113 5.60 -5.36 22.66
C TYR A 1113 5.19 -4.50 21.45
N SER A 1114 5.40 -3.19 21.54
CA SER A 1114 5.31 -2.29 20.39
C SER A 1114 6.48 -2.51 19.44
N ASN A 1115 6.42 -1.80 18.31
CA ASN A 1115 7.60 -1.48 17.52
C ASN A 1115 8.73 -0.93 18.39
N VAL A 1116 9.97 -1.28 18.03
CA VAL A 1116 11.16 -0.67 18.62
C VAL A 1116 11.50 0.60 17.85
N PHE A 1117 11.44 1.72 18.54
CA PHE A 1117 11.85 3.02 18.04
C PHE A 1117 13.32 3.27 18.36
N THR A 1118 14.10 3.81 17.42
CA THR A 1118 15.52 4.12 17.65
C THR A 1118 15.73 5.63 17.68
N LEU A 1119 16.26 6.15 18.78
CA LEU A 1119 16.68 7.55 18.90
C LEU A 1119 17.85 7.81 17.95
N GLN A 1120 17.75 8.81 17.08
CA GLN A 1120 18.85 9.17 16.19
C GLN A 1120 18.97 10.69 16.04
N PHE A 1121 20.13 11.22 16.39
CA PHE A 1121 20.42 12.64 16.20
C PHE A 1121 20.98 12.91 14.81
N ILE A 1122 20.56 14.02 14.22
CA ILE A 1122 21.19 14.61 13.03
C ILE A 1122 21.99 15.85 13.48
N ALA A 1123 23.17 16.05 12.90
CA ALA A 1123 23.98 17.23 13.14
C ALA A 1123 23.26 18.51 12.65
N GLN A 1124 23.50 19.62 13.35
CA GLN A 1124 22.77 20.88 13.14
C GLN A 1124 23.55 21.85 12.24
N TRP A 1125 22.87 22.83 11.67
CA TRP A 1125 23.48 24.07 11.19
C TRP A 1125 23.00 25.20 12.10
N ILE A 1126 23.86 25.73 12.97
CA ILE A 1126 23.48 26.72 13.99
C ILE A 1126 23.61 28.13 13.41
N GLY A 1127 22.49 28.69 12.97
CA GLY A 1127 22.46 30.06 12.44
C GLY A 1127 21.05 30.65 12.30
N VAL A 1128 20.90 31.91 12.70
CA VAL A 1128 19.67 32.67 12.52
C VAL A 1128 19.58 33.15 11.06
N VAL A 1129 18.80 32.44 10.24
CA VAL A 1129 18.45 32.89 8.88
C VAL A 1129 17.21 33.76 8.95
N ASP A 1130 17.38 35.07 9.03
CA ASP A 1130 16.26 36.00 8.91
C ASP A 1130 15.85 36.16 7.44
N LYS A 1131 14.81 35.41 7.06
CA LYS A 1131 13.94 35.73 5.92
C LYS A 1131 12.53 35.91 6.46
N THR A 1132 11.81 36.89 5.93
CA THR A 1132 10.50 37.33 6.43
C THR A 1132 9.42 36.24 6.31
N TRP A 1133 9.39 35.35 7.29
CA TRP A 1133 8.35 34.35 7.55
C TRP A 1133 7.74 34.64 8.92
N SER A 1134 6.76 35.53 8.96
CA SER A 1134 6.02 35.81 10.19
C SER A 1134 5.24 34.55 10.62
N ASN A 1135 5.60 34.01 11.78
CA ASN A 1135 5.02 32.84 12.47
C ASN A 1135 5.52 31.45 12.03
N ILE A 1136 6.77 31.12 12.40
CA ILE A 1136 7.17 29.74 12.72
C ILE A 1136 7.67 29.71 14.17
N THR A 1137 7.17 28.78 14.97
CA THR A 1137 7.52 28.57 16.39
C THR A 1137 8.25 27.26 16.68
N ASN A 1138 8.64 26.50 15.64
CA ASN A 1138 9.46 25.29 15.74
C ASN A 1138 10.67 25.40 14.80
N TRP A 1139 11.87 25.06 15.29
CA TRP A 1139 13.07 24.93 14.47
C TRP A 1139 13.16 23.54 13.84
N ASP A 1140 12.85 23.42 12.54
CA ASP A 1140 13.01 22.18 11.78
C ASP A 1140 14.42 22.05 11.15
N CYS A 1141 14.93 20.81 11.10
CA CYS A 1141 16.36 20.52 11.00
C CYS A 1141 16.90 20.51 9.55
N ASN A 1142 16.80 21.64 8.85
CA ASN A 1142 17.31 21.79 7.48
C ASN A 1142 18.79 22.20 7.46
N ILE A 1143 19.66 21.30 7.00
CA ILE A 1143 21.02 21.65 6.55
C ILE A 1143 20.89 22.31 5.16
N PRO A 1144 21.43 23.52 4.92
CA PRO A 1144 21.33 24.20 3.63
C PRO A 1144 22.12 23.45 2.54
N ASP A 1145 21.63 23.50 1.30
CA ASP A 1145 22.17 22.73 0.18
C ASP A 1145 22.75 23.63 -0.94
N ALA A 1146 23.30 22.99 -1.98
CA ALA A 1146 23.89 23.65 -3.15
C ALA A 1146 22.92 24.55 -3.96
N ASN A 1147 21.62 24.55 -3.63
CA ASN A 1147 20.59 25.42 -4.21
C ASN A 1147 20.14 26.52 -3.24
N THR A 1148 20.64 26.52 -1.99
CA THR A 1148 20.22 27.42 -0.91
C THR A 1148 21.03 28.71 -0.87
N ASP A 1149 20.36 29.85 -1.06
CA ASP A 1149 20.94 31.20 -0.85
C ASP A 1149 20.85 31.60 0.63
N VAL A 1150 22.00 31.68 1.30
CA VAL A 1150 22.14 32.00 2.73
C VAL A 1150 22.38 33.50 2.91
N ILE A 1151 21.66 34.11 3.84
CA ILE A 1151 21.80 35.52 4.22
C ILE A 1151 22.00 35.58 5.73
N ILE A 1152 23.05 36.26 6.19
CA ILE A 1152 23.34 36.48 7.60
C ILE A 1152 23.20 37.98 7.90
N SER A 1153 22.26 38.32 8.78
CA SER A 1153 21.99 39.69 9.23
C SER A 1153 23.03 40.20 10.24
N ALA A 1154 23.11 41.51 10.41
CA ALA A 1154 24.17 42.16 11.19
C ALA A 1154 24.19 41.69 12.66
N GLY A 1155 25.38 41.35 13.17
CA GLY A 1155 25.59 40.88 14.54
C GLY A 1155 25.33 39.38 14.77
N ASN A 1156 24.89 38.62 13.77
CA ASN A 1156 24.73 37.17 13.88
C ASN A 1156 26.04 36.42 13.56
N ASN A 1157 26.34 35.40 14.38
CA ASN A 1157 27.52 34.55 14.25
C ASN A 1157 27.08 33.10 13.99
N ILE A 1158 27.70 32.44 13.01
CA ILE A 1158 27.39 31.05 12.62
C ILE A 1158 28.62 30.17 12.80
N VAL A 1159 28.40 28.93 13.25
CA VAL A 1159 29.43 27.88 13.27
C VAL A 1159 29.04 26.79 12.26
N VAL A 1160 29.99 26.40 11.43
CA VAL A 1160 29.85 25.32 10.43
C VAL A 1160 30.76 24.16 10.84
N ASP A 1161 30.18 23.17 11.51
CA ASP A 1161 30.81 21.96 12.02
C ASP A 1161 30.57 20.71 11.16
N VAL A 1162 29.84 20.87 10.04
CA VAL A 1162 29.56 19.83 9.04
C VAL A 1162 29.96 20.25 7.63
N ASN A 1163 30.43 19.30 6.82
CA ASN A 1163 30.73 19.53 5.40
C ASN A 1163 29.45 19.97 4.67
N VAL A 1164 29.41 21.19 4.14
CA VAL A 1164 28.21 21.74 3.52
C VAL A 1164 28.57 22.59 2.30
N THR A 1165 27.77 22.46 1.24
CA THR A 1165 27.87 23.26 0.02
C THR A 1165 26.60 24.09 -0.10
N ILE A 1166 26.73 25.40 -0.29
CA ILE A 1166 25.60 26.34 -0.44
C ILE A 1166 25.65 27.09 -1.77
N LYS A 1167 24.48 27.55 -2.24
CA LYS A 1167 24.39 28.29 -3.52
C LYS A 1167 25.11 29.62 -3.45
N SER A 1168 24.76 30.47 -2.49
CA SER A 1168 25.42 31.76 -2.26
C SER A 1168 25.40 32.15 -0.79
N LEU A 1169 26.29 33.08 -0.41
CA LEU A 1169 26.38 33.62 0.95
C LEU A 1169 26.42 35.15 0.93
N GLN A 1170 25.44 35.79 1.58
CA GLN A 1170 25.45 37.23 1.85
C GLN A 1170 25.72 37.50 3.33
N LEU A 1171 26.76 38.29 3.61
CA LEU A 1171 27.14 38.70 4.95
C LEU A 1171 26.84 40.19 5.15
N SER A 1172 26.03 40.50 6.16
CA SER A 1172 25.85 41.88 6.64
C SER A 1172 27.05 42.34 7.46
N ALA A 1173 27.23 43.65 7.60
CA ALA A 1173 28.30 44.21 8.42
C ALA A 1173 28.23 43.68 9.88
N GLY A 1174 29.34 43.15 10.39
CA GLY A 1174 29.41 42.58 11.74
C GLY A 1174 28.85 41.16 11.89
N ALA A 1175 28.45 40.48 10.80
CA ALA A 1175 28.18 39.04 10.83
C ALA A 1175 29.49 38.23 10.73
N THR A 1176 29.54 37.02 11.30
CA THR A 1176 30.70 36.10 11.15
C THR A 1176 30.28 34.66 10.85
N VAL A 1177 31.18 33.93 10.16
CA VAL A 1177 31.06 32.48 9.95
C VAL A 1177 32.37 31.82 10.36
N THR A 1178 32.29 30.87 11.29
CA THR A 1178 33.43 30.09 11.77
C THR A 1178 33.29 28.65 11.28
N VAL A 1179 34.25 28.17 10.48
CA VAL A 1179 34.30 26.78 10.00
C VAL A 1179 35.16 25.95 10.95
N ALA A 1180 34.66 24.80 11.40
CA ALA A 1180 35.40 23.94 12.34
C ALA A 1180 36.60 23.25 11.66
N PRO A 1181 37.67 22.89 12.42
CA PRO A 1181 38.84 22.23 11.86
C PRO A 1181 38.50 20.94 11.10
N GLY A 1182 38.97 20.83 9.85
CA GLY A 1182 38.73 19.67 8.99
C GLY A 1182 37.40 19.70 8.21
N ILE A 1183 36.59 20.75 8.35
CA ILE A 1183 35.32 20.89 7.65
C ILE A 1183 35.46 21.69 6.35
N ASN A 1184 34.85 21.16 5.29
CA ASN A 1184 34.75 21.79 3.97
C ASN A 1184 33.43 22.57 3.87
N PHE A 1185 33.51 23.89 4.05
CA PHE A 1185 32.43 24.80 3.71
C PHE A 1185 32.63 25.32 2.28
N THR A 1186 31.70 25.01 1.38
CA THR A 1186 31.77 25.39 -0.05
C THR A 1186 30.64 26.35 -0.40
N ILE A 1187 30.94 27.39 -1.15
CA ILE A 1187 29.99 28.39 -1.64
C ILE A 1187 30.14 28.43 -3.16
N LEU A 1188 29.03 28.36 -3.91
CA LEU A 1188 29.07 28.24 -5.38
C LEU A 1188 29.02 29.59 -6.12
N HIS A 1189 28.43 30.63 -5.51
CA HIS A 1189 28.28 32.00 -6.02
C HIS A 1189 28.61 33.02 -4.92
#